data_AF-A0A9C8HXJ6-F1
#
_entry.id   AF-A0A9C8HXJ6-F1
#
_cell.length_a   1.000
_cell.length_b   1.000
_cell.length_c   1.000
_cell.angle_alpha   90.00
_cell.angle_beta   90.00
_cell.angle_gamma   90.00
#
_symmetry.space_group_name_H-M   'P 1'
#
loop_
_entity.id
_entity.type
_entity.pdbx_description
1 polymer ?
#
loop_
_entity_poly.entity_id
_entity_poly.type
_entity_poly.pdbx_seq_one_letter_code
_entity_poly.pdbx_strand_id
1 'polypeptide(L)'
;MTDKFKLPDTGQNSCYNKEGLTIPVPKPGEEFFGQDGCFSVHPISFCKLGRDGKEIPDNATWEKGLRMIKDNNTGLIWEVKSPVKEDVNYAEDQYSWSEFQEVYVKKLNKSKYGGFTDWRVPNKDELRSILDYSRSNPAIDLWYFPHCKVDFYWCSVTYEMQDYFGWGLFFGLGSGIVTGKNLKRYVRAVRGGFDTKFGVPDKSRFKDNGDGTITDTVTRLMWQQGENPRMNWFDAMKNCSSLDLGGFKDWRLPNIKELNSILDLTYSDGWWYYKDFFPADGLVPPLLHYFSSTPFEKYYVWVTNFCFGYDGYYANKKSPLLHRAVRNIDVPDLKAPVFRIPSTNQLLCYDDEGNEIPVPKPGKPFYGQAGNFDLNPVSFTKLRSGGGVLDKNADWNSGLRMVKDENTGLIWEVKSPNPGDINFSGDKYTWIELQENYIDKLNKSSYGGFDDWRIPNKEELRSIVDYSGLLPAVDKNYFPDILAEFYWSKDVYGADTQLGWGIYFGYGCGICYLKTQPYFIMAVRGGYNRAFGDVTKYSFKDNGDGTISDLVTGLMWMKEETPFLNQLDALKFCEQLDLAGYKDWRMPSMKEVTTILNLNFKDGLWYHKEYFPNTQIMPQGFYWASNTYGGTFGWGTNFQFGYDGYYAGKKTGKYPFRPVRIIK
;
A
#
# COMPACT_ATOMS: atom_id res chain seq x y z
N MET A 1 -26.29 4.59 12.90
CA MET A 1 -25.23 5.53 12.45
C MET A 1 -23.83 4.97 12.73
N THR A 2 -23.68 4.07 13.73
CA THR A 2 -22.45 3.32 14.08
C THR A 2 -21.93 2.38 12.98
N ASP A 3 -22.76 1.87 12.07
CA ASP A 3 -22.31 0.95 11.00
C ASP A 3 -21.36 1.57 9.96
N LYS A 4 -21.18 2.89 9.95
CA LYS A 4 -20.27 3.58 9.02
C LYS A 4 -18.86 3.78 9.59
N PHE A 5 -18.70 3.80 10.91
CA PHE A 5 -17.40 4.01 11.54
C PHE A 5 -16.50 2.78 11.31
N LYS A 6 -15.24 3.06 10.97
CA LYS A 6 -14.17 2.08 10.84
C LYS A 6 -12.93 2.61 11.56
N LEU A 7 -12.32 1.80 12.41
CA LEU A 7 -11.03 2.15 13.00
C LEU A 7 -9.96 2.04 11.91
N PRO A 8 -9.23 3.12 11.56
CA PRO A 8 -8.23 3.08 10.50
C PRO A 8 -7.05 2.18 10.85
N ASP A 9 -6.52 1.48 9.84
CA ASP A 9 -5.26 0.74 9.91
C ASP A 9 -4.09 1.69 10.23
N THR A 10 -2.96 1.13 10.64
CA THR A 10 -1.76 1.89 10.97
C THR A 10 -1.01 2.40 9.75
N GLY A 11 -1.28 1.85 8.56
CA GLY A 11 -0.54 2.10 7.32
C GLY A 11 0.69 1.20 7.14
N GLN A 12 1.08 0.44 8.17
CA GLN A 12 2.23 -0.46 8.12
C GLN A 12 1.98 -1.65 7.18
N ASN A 13 2.94 -1.93 6.30
CA ASN A 13 2.87 -3.00 5.30
C ASN A 13 4.11 -3.91 5.31
N SER A 14 5.11 -3.61 6.14
CA SER A 14 6.36 -4.38 6.22
C SER A 14 6.28 -5.45 7.31
N CYS A 15 6.89 -6.61 7.03
CA CYS A 15 7.04 -7.73 7.97
C CYS A 15 8.54 -8.01 8.22
N TYR A 16 8.88 -8.53 9.40
CA TYR A 16 10.25 -8.80 9.82
C TYR A 16 10.43 -10.18 10.46
N ASN A 17 11.60 -10.78 10.28
CA ASN A 17 12.00 -12.02 10.96
C ASN A 17 12.73 -11.75 12.32
N LYS A 18 13.24 -12.81 12.98
CA LYS A 18 13.93 -12.73 14.29
C LYS A 18 15.23 -11.94 14.26
N GLU A 19 15.91 -11.92 13.11
CA GLU A 19 17.11 -11.13 12.85
C GLU A 19 16.77 -9.69 12.49
N GLY A 20 15.47 -9.37 12.42
CA GLY A 20 14.92 -8.05 12.10
C GLY A 20 15.12 -7.65 10.64
N LEU A 21 15.37 -8.61 9.77
CA LEU A 21 15.40 -8.38 8.32
C LEU A 21 13.97 -8.31 7.81
N THR A 22 13.70 -7.38 6.90
CA THR A 22 12.42 -7.33 6.18
C THR A 22 12.23 -8.63 5.41
N ILE A 23 11.02 -9.17 5.47
CA ILE A 23 10.58 -10.38 4.78
C ILE A 23 9.32 -10.06 3.96
N PRO A 24 9.02 -10.84 2.91
CA PRO A 24 7.70 -10.82 2.29
C PRO A 24 6.60 -11.06 3.33
N VAL A 25 5.40 -10.55 3.06
CA VAL A 25 4.25 -10.72 3.95
C VAL A 25 3.94 -12.23 4.11
N PRO A 26 4.10 -12.81 5.30
CA PRO A 26 3.84 -14.23 5.52
C PRO A 26 2.35 -14.56 5.32
N LYS A 27 2.04 -15.78 4.89
CA LYS A 27 0.67 -16.30 4.78
C LYS A 27 0.21 -16.96 6.08
N PRO A 28 -1.11 -17.15 6.28
CA PRO A 28 -1.62 -17.91 7.42
C PRO A 28 -0.95 -19.28 7.55
N GLY A 29 -0.35 -19.54 8.71
CA GLY A 29 0.36 -20.79 9.02
C GLY A 29 1.89 -20.74 8.79
N GLU A 30 2.41 -19.70 8.14
CA GLU A 30 3.86 -19.50 7.96
C GLU A 30 4.49 -18.85 9.22
N GLU A 31 5.81 -19.01 9.38
CA GLU A 31 6.54 -18.33 10.45
C GLU A 31 6.41 -16.82 10.28
N PHE A 32 6.27 -16.09 11.40
CA PHE A 32 6.12 -14.63 11.44
C PHE A 32 4.79 -14.08 10.89
N PHE A 33 3.82 -14.92 10.54
CA PHE A 33 2.45 -14.49 10.29
C PHE A 33 1.83 -13.86 11.55
N GLY A 34 1.03 -12.81 11.39
CA GLY A 34 0.37 -12.09 12.49
C GLY A 34 0.94 -10.71 12.79
N GLN A 35 1.91 -10.23 12.00
CA GLN A 35 2.38 -8.85 12.05
C GLN A 35 1.35 -7.89 11.45
N ASP A 36 1.42 -6.61 11.78
CA ASP A 36 0.49 -5.59 11.27
C ASP A 36 0.45 -5.55 9.74
N GLY A 37 1.60 -5.67 9.07
CA GLY A 37 1.68 -5.76 7.61
C GLY A 37 1.05 -7.01 6.98
N CYS A 38 0.64 -8.00 7.79
CA CYS A 38 -0.17 -9.14 7.34
C CYS A 38 -1.65 -8.80 7.22
N PHE A 39 -2.10 -7.63 7.68
CA PHE A 39 -3.51 -7.28 7.75
C PHE A 39 -3.76 -5.94 7.06
N SER A 40 -4.84 -5.90 6.29
CA SER A 40 -5.37 -4.66 5.74
C SER A 40 -6.88 -4.71 5.91
N VAL A 41 -7.39 -4.05 6.95
CA VAL A 41 -8.79 -4.11 7.37
C VAL A 41 -9.50 -2.85 6.89
N HIS A 42 -8.98 -1.69 7.30
CA HIS A 42 -9.50 -0.38 6.96
C HIS A 42 -8.35 0.57 6.60
N PRO A 43 -7.77 0.45 5.38
CA PRO A 43 -6.65 1.29 4.96
C PRO A 43 -6.92 2.77 5.20
N ILE A 44 -5.88 3.51 5.59
CA ILE A 44 -5.96 4.96 5.76
C ILE A 44 -6.52 5.59 4.47
N SER A 45 -7.62 6.34 4.60
CA SER A 45 -8.37 6.88 3.47
C SER A 45 -8.87 8.28 3.79
N PHE A 46 -8.55 9.22 2.89
CA PHE A 46 -8.88 10.64 3.04
C PHE A 46 -9.50 11.19 1.76
N CYS A 47 -10.32 12.23 1.89
CA CYS A 47 -10.74 13.09 0.79
C CYS A 47 -10.40 14.56 1.12
N LYS A 48 -10.02 15.33 0.11
CA LYS A 48 -9.83 16.79 0.25
C LYS A 48 -11.16 17.53 0.18
N LEU A 49 -11.32 18.56 1.02
CA LEU A 49 -12.50 19.42 1.05
C LEU A 49 -12.15 20.90 0.87
N GLY A 50 -13.01 21.60 0.14
CA GLY A 50 -12.95 23.04 -0.11
C GLY A 50 -13.59 23.89 0.99
N ARG A 51 -13.63 25.22 0.79
CA ARG A 51 -14.21 26.19 1.75
C ARG A 51 -15.69 26.01 2.03
N ASP A 52 -16.43 25.35 1.15
CA ASP A 52 -17.87 25.08 1.26
C ASP A 52 -18.17 23.70 1.86
N GLY A 53 -17.14 22.99 2.33
CA GLY A 53 -17.27 21.65 2.90
C GLY A 53 -17.52 20.56 1.86
N LYS A 54 -17.46 20.88 0.56
CA LYS A 54 -17.57 19.89 -0.52
C LYS A 54 -16.22 19.27 -0.83
N GLU A 55 -16.27 18.03 -1.30
CA GLU A 55 -15.10 17.32 -1.82
C GLU A 55 -14.53 18.08 -3.02
N ILE A 56 -13.20 18.17 -3.06
CA ILE A 56 -12.42 18.81 -4.13
C ILE A 56 -11.31 17.85 -4.54
N PRO A 57 -10.72 18.02 -5.74
CA PRO A 57 -9.72 17.11 -6.28
C PRO A 57 -8.59 16.76 -5.31
N ASP A 58 -8.13 15.51 -5.30
CA ASP A 58 -7.08 15.07 -4.38
C ASP A 58 -5.71 15.70 -4.68
N ASN A 59 -5.50 16.27 -5.87
CA ASN A 59 -4.33 17.09 -6.19
C ASN A 59 -4.46 18.57 -5.75
N ALA A 60 -5.60 18.96 -5.16
CA ALA A 60 -5.83 20.35 -4.75
C ALA A 60 -4.80 20.76 -3.68
N THR A 61 -4.16 21.88 -3.95
CA THR A 61 -3.24 22.56 -3.03
C THR A 61 -4.00 23.64 -2.24
N TRP A 62 -3.30 24.29 -1.32
CA TRP A 62 -3.82 25.43 -0.57
C TRP A 62 -4.40 26.52 -1.49
N GLU A 63 -3.69 26.84 -2.58
CA GLU A 63 -4.06 27.85 -3.58
C GLU A 63 -5.26 27.40 -4.43
N LYS A 64 -5.38 26.08 -4.67
CA LYS A 64 -6.52 25.48 -5.39
C LYS A 64 -7.75 25.22 -4.51
N GLY A 65 -7.79 25.79 -3.31
CA GLY A 65 -8.99 25.82 -2.47
C GLY A 65 -9.06 24.78 -1.34
N LEU A 66 -8.03 23.95 -1.17
CA LEU A 66 -7.95 22.99 -0.07
C LEU A 66 -8.02 23.68 1.30
N ARG A 67 -8.97 23.28 2.14
CA ARG A 67 -9.09 23.76 3.51
C ARG A 67 -9.29 22.68 4.54
N MET A 68 -9.90 21.55 4.18
CA MET A 68 -10.15 20.48 5.14
C MET A 68 -9.87 19.11 4.52
N ILE A 69 -9.68 18.12 5.38
CA ILE A 69 -9.50 16.71 5.01
C ILE A 69 -10.55 15.89 5.73
N LYS A 70 -11.34 15.13 5.00
CA LYS A 70 -12.26 14.15 5.57
C LYS A 70 -11.56 12.80 5.68
N ASP A 71 -11.57 12.21 6.86
CA ASP A 71 -11.20 10.82 7.08
C ASP A 71 -12.42 9.94 6.74
N ASN A 72 -12.27 9.10 5.71
CA ASN A 72 -13.36 8.28 5.19
C ASN A 72 -13.71 7.10 6.11
N ASN A 73 -12.80 6.72 7.01
CA ASN A 73 -13.01 5.64 7.96
C ASN A 73 -13.73 6.13 9.21
N THR A 74 -13.29 7.27 9.76
CA THR A 74 -13.87 7.81 11.00
C THR A 74 -15.02 8.79 10.75
N GLY A 75 -15.11 9.38 9.56
CA GLY A 75 -16.02 10.48 9.23
C GLY A 75 -15.60 11.82 9.84
N LEU A 76 -14.43 11.89 10.49
CA LEU A 76 -13.88 13.13 11.05
C LEU A 76 -13.45 14.05 9.91
N ILE A 77 -13.64 15.35 10.10
CA ILE A 77 -13.14 16.38 9.20
C ILE A 77 -12.08 17.19 9.95
N TRP A 78 -10.91 17.24 9.35
CA TRP A 78 -9.70 17.85 9.86
C TRP A 78 -9.42 19.15 9.15
N GLU A 79 -8.97 20.13 9.90
CA GLU A 79 -8.45 21.37 9.35
C GLU A 79 -7.12 21.11 8.61
N VAL A 80 -6.90 21.82 7.50
CA VAL A 80 -5.59 21.93 6.83
C VAL A 80 -4.90 23.20 7.31
N LYS A 81 -3.61 23.13 7.66
CA LYS A 81 -2.85 24.29 8.15
C LYS A 81 -2.49 25.24 7.01
N SER A 82 -2.58 26.55 7.27
CA SER A 82 -2.30 27.59 6.27
C SER A 82 -0.79 27.88 6.16
N PRO A 83 -0.24 28.02 4.95
CA PRO A 83 1.09 28.59 4.75
C PRO A 83 1.13 30.13 4.88
N VAL A 84 -0.02 30.81 5.03
CA VAL A 84 -0.14 32.27 5.06
C VAL A 84 -0.22 32.76 6.51
N LYS A 85 0.68 33.67 6.89
CA LYS A 85 0.88 34.11 8.28
C LYS A 85 -0.34 34.80 8.89
N GLU A 86 -1.12 35.48 8.06
CA GLU A 86 -2.29 36.26 8.48
C GLU A 86 -3.52 35.39 8.71
N ASP A 87 -3.51 34.12 8.28
CA ASP A 87 -4.64 33.24 8.44
C ASP A 87 -4.77 32.74 9.89
N VAL A 88 -6.02 32.59 10.34
CA VAL A 88 -6.36 32.09 11.69
C VAL A 88 -5.74 30.74 12.03
N ASN A 89 -5.40 29.95 11.01
CA ASN A 89 -4.86 28.60 11.08
C ASN A 89 -3.44 28.49 10.53
N TYR A 90 -2.63 29.54 10.68
CA TYR A 90 -1.23 29.53 10.23
C TYR A 90 -0.47 28.31 10.78
N ALA A 91 0.39 27.74 9.93
CA ALA A 91 1.07 26.48 10.21
C ALA A 91 2.16 26.58 11.28
N GLU A 92 2.76 27.77 11.46
CA GLU A 92 3.81 27.99 12.46
C GLU A 92 3.27 28.37 13.84
N ASP A 93 1.97 28.67 13.94
CA ASP A 93 1.37 29.08 15.20
C ASP A 93 1.35 27.94 16.23
N GLN A 94 1.81 28.26 17.43
CA GLN A 94 1.78 27.40 18.60
C GLN A 94 0.98 28.05 19.72
N TYR A 95 0.27 27.23 20.49
CA TYR A 95 -0.64 27.67 21.53
C TYR A 95 -0.33 26.94 22.85
N SER A 96 -0.44 27.64 23.97
CA SER A 96 -0.50 27.01 25.29
C SER A 96 -1.84 26.29 25.49
N TRP A 97 -1.96 25.54 26.58
CA TRP A 97 -3.19 24.81 26.89
C TRP A 97 -4.42 25.72 26.99
N SER A 98 -4.29 26.86 27.67
CA SER A 98 -5.38 27.83 27.79
C SER A 98 -5.67 28.55 26.47
N GLU A 99 -4.66 28.71 25.62
CA GLU A 99 -4.80 29.43 24.34
C GLU A 99 -5.48 28.59 23.25
N PHE A 100 -5.27 27.27 23.18
CA PHE A 100 -5.83 26.50 22.06
C PHE A 100 -7.36 26.50 22.04
N GLN A 101 -8.00 26.48 23.22
CA GLN A 101 -9.46 26.44 23.32
C GLN A 101 -10.01 27.86 23.19
N GLU A 102 -9.48 28.78 24.00
CA GLU A 102 -10.04 30.12 24.20
C GLU A 102 -9.63 31.13 23.13
N VAL A 103 -8.51 30.88 22.42
CA VAL A 103 -8.02 31.76 21.37
C VAL A 103 -8.17 31.09 20.02
N TYR A 104 -7.52 29.94 19.81
CA TYR A 104 -7.44 29.32 18.49
C TYR A 104 -8.80 28.79 18.01
N VAL A 105 -9.39 27.84 18.74
CA VAL A 105 -10.69 27.24 18.37
C VAL A 105 -11.80 28.28 18.31
N LYS A 106 -11.85 29.22 19.27
CA LYS A 106 -12.83 30.33 19.24
C LYS A 106 -12.67 31.21 18.00
N LYS A 107 -11.44 31.56 17.59
CA LYS A 107 -11.20 32.33 16.36
C LYS A 107 -11.57 31.52 15.10
N LEU A 108 -11.23 30.24 15.06
CA LEU A 108 -11.53 29.34 13.94
C LEU A 108 -13.04 29.19 13.73
N ASN A 109 -13.80 29.04 14.82
CA ASN A 109 -15.26 28.98 14.77
C ASN A 109 -15.88 30.34 14.42
N LYS A 110 -15.35 31.44 14.98
CA LYS A 110 -15.82 32.80 14.64
C LYS A 110 -15.60 33.15 13.17
N SER A 111 -14.50 32.68 12.56
CA SER A 111 -14.22 32.89 11.14
C SER A 111 -15.08 32.03 10.21
N LYS A 112 -15.87 31.10 10.76
CA LYS A 112 -16.61 30.09 10.01
C LYS A 112 -15.68 29.29 9.08
N TYR A 113 -14.51 28.88 9.58
CA TYR A 113 -13.50 28.21 8.76
C TYR A 113 -14.11 26.99 8.05
N GLY A 114 -13.96 26.92 6.72
CA GLY A 114 -14.56 25.86 5.92
C GLY A 114 -16.10 25.84 5.90
N GLY A 115 -16.76 26.95 6.25
CA GLY A 115 -18.22 27.04 6.36
C GLY A 115 -18.78 26.60 7.72
N PHE A 116 -17.90 26.38 8.71
CA PHE A 116 -18.20 25.59 9.90
C PHE A 116 -17.86 26.28 11.21
N THR A 117 -18.57 25.95 12.30
CA THR A 117 -18.51 26.68 13.59
C THR A 117 -18.42 25.80 14.84
N ASP A 118 -18.22 24.50 14.65
CA ASP A 118 -18.15 23.44 15.67
C ASP A 118 -16.79 22.72 15.63
N TRP A 119 -15.74 23.44 15.23
CA TRP A 119 -14.36 22.97 15.36
C TRP A 119 -13.99 22.81 16.84
N ARG A 120 -13.18 21.81 17.13
CA ARG A 120 -12.65 21.50 18.46
C ARG A 120 -11.24 20.94 18.36
N VAL A 121 -10.52 20.92 19.48
CA VAL A 121 -9.27 20.16 19.59
C VAL A 121 -9.61 18.65 19.68
N PRO A 122 -8.92 17.79 18.92
CA PRO A 122 -9.16 16.36 18.91
C PRO A 122 -8.84 15.74 20.27
N ASN A 123 -9.56 14.68 20.62
CA ASN A 123 -9.07 13.77 21.64
C ASN A 123 -7.88 12.96 21.09
N LYS A 124 -7.26 12.15 21.96
CA LYS A 124 -6.03 11.43 21.62
C LYS A 124 -6.22 10.41 20.49
N ASP A 125 -7.33 9.69 20.48
CA ASP A 125 -7.59 8.63 19.51
C ASP A 125 -7.98 9.18 18.14
N GLU A 126 -8.70 10.30 18.14
CA GLU A 126 -8.95 11.06 16.92
C GLU A 126 -7.65 11.51 16.28
N LEU A 127 -6.77 12.19 17.04
CA LEU A 127 -5.50 12.66 16.48
C LEU A 127 -4.61 11.49 16.02
N ARG A 128 -4.71 10.33 16.68
CA ARG A 128 -3.99 9.12 16.31
C ARG A 128 -4.58 8.44 15.07
N SER A 129 -5.85 8.66 14.75
CA SER A 129 -6.52 8.02 13.60
C SER A 129 -5.83 8.37 12.28
N ILE A 130 -5.29 9.59 12.18
CA ILE A 130 -4.63 10.14 10.99
C ILE A 130 -3.12 9.83 10.88
N LEU A 131 -2.54 9.17 11.88
CA LEU A 131 -1.12 8.80 11.84
C LEU A 131 -0.86 7.62 10.91
N ASP A 132 0.27 7.66 10.21
CA ASP A 132 0.78 6.59 9.33
C ASP A 132 2.10 6.05 9.90
N TYR A 133 2.04 4.88 10.54
CA TYR A 133 3.16 4.21 11.19
C TYR A 133 4.10 3.50 10.21
N SER A 134 3.81 3.51 8.90
CA SER A 134 4.82 3.17 7.87
C SER A 134 5.81 4.30 7.62
N ARG A 135 5.56 5.48 8.19
CA ARG A 135 6.35 6.70 7.99
C ARG A 135 6.90 7.23 9.31
N SER A 136 7.98 7.99 9.20
CA SER A 136 8.59 8.72 10.30
C SER A 136 9.11 10.06 9.79
N ASN A 137 9.07 11.09 10.64
CA ASN A 137 9.54 12.44 10.36
C ASN A 137 8.96 13.08 9.09
N PRO A 138 7.62 13.22 8.98
CA PRO A 138 6.61 12.91 10.00
C PRO A 138 5.82 11.61 9.74
N ALA A 139 5.24 11.06 10.81
CA ALA A 139 4.31 9.92 10.82
C ALA A 139 2.88 10.32 10.40
N ILE A 140 2.75 11.09 9.33
CA ILE A 140 1.47 11.52 8.73
C ILE A 140 1.63 11.71 7.22
N ASP A 141 0.56 11.53 6.44
CA ASP A 141 0.62 11.76 5.00
C ASP A 141 0.58 13.26 4.64
N LEU A 142 1.74 13.83 4.31
CA LEU A 142 1.87 15.23 3.90
C LEU A 142 1.14 15.58 2.60
N TRP A 143 0.73 14.59 1.80
CA TRP A 143 -0.12 14.84 0.63
C TRP A 143 -1.50 15.38 1.00
N TYR A 144 -2.09 14.82 2.07
CA TYR A 144 -3.37 15.23 2.62
C TYR A 144 -3.21 16.29 3.70
N PHE A 145 -2.15 16.22 4.51
CA PHE A 145 -1.89 17.15 5.60
C PHE A 145 -0.66 18.02 5.33
N PRO A 146 -0.69 18.91 4.32
CA PRO A 146 0.44 19.78 4.00
C PRO A 146 0.74 20.72 5.17
N HIS A 147 1.99 21.21 5.20
CA HIS A 147 2.52 22.13 6.22
C HIS A 147 2.46 21.59 7.65
N CYS A 148 2.24 20.28 7.84
CA CYS A 148 2.37 19.64 9.13
C CYS A 148 3.83 19.70 9.61
N LYS A 149 4.02 19.94 10.90
CA LYS A 149 5.33 20.05 11.55
C LYS A 149 5.71 18.73 12.20
N VAL A 150 7.00 18.46 12.24
CA VAL A 150 7.56 17.30 12.93
C VAL A 150 7.73 17.67 14.41
N ASP A 151 6.62 17.76 15.14
CA ASP A 151 6.62 18.23 16.53
C ASP A 151 5.40 17.68 17.29
N PHE A 152 5.23 18.11 18.53
CA PHE A 152 4.14 17.76 19.42
C PHE A 152 2.87 18.54 19.09
N TYR A 153 1.76 17.81 19.01
CA TYR A 153 0.40 18.32 18.79
C TYR A 153 -0.49 18.05 19.99
N TRP A 154 -1.14 19.10 20.51
CA TRP A 154 -2.07 18.98 21.63
C TRP A 154 -3.28 18.10 21.31
N CYS A 155 -3.68 17.31 22.30
CA CYS A 155 -5.01 16.71 22.40
C CYS A 155 -5.84 17.43 23.47
N SER A 156 -7.15 17.23 23.49
CA SER A 156 -8.08 17.84 24.45
C SER A 156 -8.13 17.14 25.83
N VAL A 157 -7.18 16.24 26.12
CA VAL A 157 -7.19 15.37 27.32
C VAL A 157 -6.14 15.81 28.33
N THR A 158 -6.55 16.14 29.55
CA THR A 158 -5.65 16.44 30.67
C THR A 158 -4.98 15.16 31.17
N TYR A 159 -3.72 15.24 31.61
CA TYR A 159 -3.08 14.12 32.30
C TYR A 159 -3.52 14.11 33.77
N GLU A 160 -4.43 13.21 34.14
CA GLU A 160 -5.12 13.30 35.43
C GLU A 160 -4.24 13.05 36.66
N MET A 161 -3.16 12.27 36.54
CA MET A 161 -2.22 12.08 37.65
C MET A 161 -1.55 13.41 38.06
N GLN A 162 -1.35 14.31 37.11
CA GLN A 162 -0.71 15.61 37.29
C GLN A 162 -1.35 16.63 36.33
N ASP A 163 -2.39 17.30 36.80
CA ASP A 163 -3.29 18.15 36.00
C ASP A 163 -2.62 19.37 35.32
N TYR A 164 -1.39 19.71 35.72
CA TYR A 164 -0.52 20.69 35.08
C TYR A 164 0.09 20.19 33.76
N PHE A 165 -0.05 18.90 33.44
CA PHE A 165 0.33 18.28 32.17
C PHE A 165 -0.89 17.99 31.28
N GLY A 166 -0.68 18.05 29.97
CA GLY A 166 -1.67 17.71 28.95
C GLY A 166 -1.14 16.67 27.97
N TRP A 167 -2.03 15.85 27.43
CA TRP A 167 -1.68 14.85 26.41
C TRP A 167 -1.50 15.48 25.03
N GLY A 168 -0.61 14.88 24.24
CA GLY A 168 -0.45 15.17 22.82
C GLY A 168 0.25 14.04 22.09
N LEU A 169 0.31 14.15 20.76
CA LEU A 169 1.04 13.21 19.91
C LEU A 169 2.23 13.91 19.28
N PHE A 170 3.39 13.26 19.34
CA PHE A 170 4.60 13.70 18.63
C PHE A 170 4.59 13.14 17.21
N PHE A 171 4.44 14.01 16.23
CA PHE A 171 4.26 13.63 14.82
C PHE A 171 5.56 13.14 14.16
N GLY A 172 6.72 13.22 14.82
CA GLY A 172 7.93 12.59 14.30
C GLY A 172 7.83 11.07 14.22
N LEU A 173 7.20 10.44 15.21
CA LEU A 173 7.09 8.98 15.29
C LEU A 173 5.65 8.50 15.49
N GLY A 174 4.71 9.39 15.80
CA GLY A 174 3.33 9.03 16.14
C GLY A 174 3.14 8.58 17.60
N SER A 175 4.05 9.00 18.50
CA SER A 175 4.04 8.62 19.91
C SER A 175 3.19 9.56 20.76
N GLY A 176 2.35 9.02 21.65
CA GLY A 176 1.60 9.84 22.60
C GLY A 176 2.32 10.03 23.93
N ILE A 177 2.54 11.30 24.28
CA ILE A 177 3.29 11.75 25.45
C ILE A 177 2.60 12.95 26.10
N VAL A 178 3.05 13.33 27.30
CA VAL A 178 2.54 14.50 28.02
C VAL A 178 3.53 15.65 27.99
N THR A 179 3.06 16.88 28.04
CA THR A 179 3.91 18.07 28.19
C THR A 179 3.22 19.17 29.01
N GLY A 180 4.00 20.11 29.54
CA GLY A 180 3.53 21.13 30.46
C GLY A 180 2.52 22.07 29.80
N LYS A 181 1.37 22.30 30.46
CA LYS A 181 0.28 23.15 29.92
C LYS A 181 0.70 24.62 29.69
N ASN A 182 1.80 25.04 30.32
CA ASN A 182 2.42 26.36 30.15
C ASN A 182 3.26 26.49 28.86
N LEU A 183 3.61 25.38 28.21
CA LEU A 183 4.40 25.40 26.97
C LEU A 183 3.49 25.62 25.76
N LYS A 184 4.02 26.30 24.74
CA LYS A 184 3.33 26.44 23.45
C LYS A 184 3.66 25.25 22.56
N ARG A 185 2.62 24.63 21.99
CA ARG A 185 2.73 23.50 21.06
C ARG A 185 1.75 23.65 19.90
N TYR A 186 1.91 22.82 18.87
CA TYR A 186 1.02 22.85 17.72
C TYR A 186 -0.36 22.29 18.07
N VAL A 187 -1.36 22.72 17.32
CA VAL A 187 -2.75 22.26 17.43
C VAL A 187 -3.27 22.05 16.01
N ARG A 188 -4.09 21.01 15.84
CA ARG A 188 -4.92 20.81 14.65
C ARG A 188 -6.36 20.66 15.09
N ALA A 189 -7.28 21.39 14.48
CA ALA A 189 -8.68 21.27 14.80
C ALA A 189 -9.34 20.12 14.02
N VAL A 190 -10.35 19.52 14.64
CA VAL A 190 -11.20 18.48 14.07
C VAL A 190 -12.67 18.81 14.33
N ARG A 191 -13.56 18.19 13.56
CA ARG A 191 -15.02 18.23 13.76
C ARG A 191 -15.68 16.97 13.19
N GLY A 192 -16.98 16.82 13.44
CA GLY A 192 -17.78 15.72 12.87
C GLY A 192 -17.40 14.35 13.43
N GLY A 193 -17.48 13.32 12.58
CA GLY A 193 -17.32 11.91 12.95
C GLY A 193 -18.60 11.10 12.73
N PHE A 194 -18.46 9.85 12.29
CA PHE A 194 -19.58 8.89 12.23
C PHE A 194 -19.97 8.38 13.63
N ASP A 195 -19.00 8.36 14.55
CA ASP A 195 -19.21 7.99 15.95
C ASP A 195 -18.65 9.10 16.86
N THR A 196 -19.54 9.77 17.58
CA THR A 196 -19.19 10.85 18.52
C THR A 196 -18.54 10.33 19.81
N LYS A 197 -18.56 9.03 20.06
CA LYS A 197 -17.93 8.37 21.21
C LYS A 197 -16.50 7.91 20.91
N PHE A 198 -16.02 8.02 19.67
CA PHE A 198 -14.67 7.61 19.32
C PHE A 198 -13.62 8.41 20.11
N GLY A 199 -12.79 7.71 20.89
CA GLY A 199 -11.79 8.30 21.76
C GLY A 199 -12.31 8.97 23.03
N VAL A 200 -13.61 8.84 23.30
CA VAL A 200 -14.22 9.28 24.56
C VAL A 200 -14.27 8.07 25.51
N PRO A 201 -13.78 8.21 26.76
CA PRO A 201 -13.92 7.16 27.76
C PRO A 201 -15.39 6.82 28.01
N ASP A 202 -15.78 5.58 27.71
CA ASP A 202 -17.16 5.13 27.81
C ASP A 202 -17.20 3.63 28.09
N LYS A 203 -17.40 3.24 29.36
CA LYS A 203 -17.51 1.84 29.77
C LYS A 203 -18.63 1.09 29.06
N SER A 204 -19.70 1.78 28.64
CA SER A 204 -20.87 1.13 28.02
C SER A 204 -20.60 0.54 26.63
N ARG A 205 -19.47 0.90 26.00
CA ARG A 205 -19.06 0.32 24.71
C ARG A 205 -18.55 -1.11 24.83
N PHE A 206 -18.13 -1.53 26.03
CA PHE A 206 -17.63 -2.88 26.26
C PHE A 206 -18.76 -3.76 26.77
N LYS A 207 -18.92 -4.91 26.13
CA LYS A 207 -19.86 -5.96 26.50
C LYS A 207 -19.09 -7.22 26.80
N ASP A 208 -19.18 -7.69 28.04
CA ASP A 208 -18.75 -9.04 28.41
C ASP A 208 -19.72 -10.06 27.79
N ASN A 209 -19.19 -11.02 27.02
CA ASN A 209 -19.98 -12.06 26.38
C ASN A 209 -20.18 -13.29 27.26
N GLY A 210 -19.53 -13.36 28.44
CA GLY A 210 -19.65 -14.47 29.39
C GLY A 210 -18.89 -15.74 28.97
N ASP A 211 -18.05 -15.65 27.95
CA ASP A 211 -17.28 -16.77 27.36
C ASP A 211 -15.77 -16.51 27.36
N GLY A 212 -15.31 -15.53 28.15
CA GLY A 212 -13.93 -15.07 28.20
C GLY A 212 -13.57 -14.05 27.11
N THR A 213 -14.57 -13.49 26.41
CA THR A 213 -14.38 -12.44 25.40
C THR A 213 -15.14 -11.16 25.74
N ILE A 214 -14.57 -10.01 25.32
CA ILE A 214 -15.17 -8.68 25.44
C ILE A 214 -15.39 -8.10 24.05
N THR A 215 -16.61 -7.69 23.75
CA THR A 215 -16.94 -6.96 22.52
C THR A 215 -16.85 -5.45 22.75
N ASP A 216 -16.08 -4.75 21.92
CA ASP A 216 -16.10 -3.29 21.82
C ASP A 216 -17.03 -2.87 20.67
N THR A 217 -18.18 -2.29 21.02
CA THR A 217 -19.23 -1.92 20.05
C THR A 217 -18.88 -0.71 19.20
N VAL A 218 -17.88 0.08 19.59
CA VAL A 218 -17.44 1.27 18.83
C VAL A 218 -16.41 0.87 17.77
N THR A 219 -15.36 0.14 18.15
CA THR A 219 -14.33 -0.29 17.19
C THR A 219 -14.74 -1.51 16.38
N ARG A 220 -15.80 -2.21 16.80
CA ARG A 220 -16.24 -3.52 16.26
C ARG A 220 -15.14 -4.58 16.37
N LEU A 221 -14.35 -4.50 17.43
CA LEU A 221 -13.36 -5.49 17.81
C LEU A 221 -13.89 -6.39 18.90
N MET A 222 -13.46 -7.64 18.92
CA MET A 222 -13.63 -8.53 20.04
C MET A 222 -12.26 -8.88 20.61
N TRP A 223 -12.17 -8.80 21.93
CA TRP A 223 -10.94 -8.91 22.69
C TRP A 223 -10.99 -10.14 23.59
N GLN A 224 -9.83 -10.76 23.78
CA GLN A 224 -9.62 -11.70 24.87
C GLN A 224 -9.78 -10.97 26.21
N GLN A 225 -10.55 -11.52 27.14
CA GLN A 225 -10.76 -10.95 28.49
C GLN A 225 -9.61 -11.25 29.45
N GLY A 226 -9.09 -12.47 29.45
CA GLY A 226 -8.01 -12.91 30.35
C GLY A 226 -6.62 -12.37 29.97
N GLU A 227 -5.69 -12.41 30.93
CA GLU A 227 -4.28 -12.08 30.71
C GLU A 227 -3.47 -13.25 30.15
N ASN A 228 -2.41 -12.92 29.40
CA ASN A 228 -1.45 -13.91 28.91
C ASN A 228 -0.10 -13.80 29.65
N PRO A 229 0.68 -14.89 29.72
CA PRO A 229 2.02 -14.84 30.28
C PRO A 229 2.94 -13.97 29.45
N ARG A 230 3.94 -13.36 30.11
CA ARG A 230 4.97 -12.58 29.43
C ARG A 230 5.80 -13.46 28.52
N MET A 231 5.98 -13.04 27.27
CA MET A 231 6.80 -13.75 26.29
C MET A 231 7.44 -12.76 25.31
N ASN A 232 8.31 -13.24 24.41
CA ASN A 232 8.83 -12.39 23.35
C ASN A 232 7.76 -12.14 22.26
N TRP A 233 7.99 -11.17 21.40
CA TRP A 233 7.01 -10.72 20.42
C TRP A 233 6.58 -11.79 19.42
N PHE A 234 7.50 -12.65 18.99
CA PHE A 234 7.20 -13.73 18.04
C PHE A 234 6.33 -14.82 18.67
N ASP A 235 6.63 -15.18 19.92
CA ASP A 235 5.83 -16.12 20.67
C ASP A 235 4.45 -15.54 21.00
N ALA A 236 4.36 -14.22 21.29
CA ALA A 236 3.09 -13.54 21.54
C ALA A 236 2.16 -13.59 20.32
N MET A 237 2.70 -13.32 19.12
CA MET A 237 1.93 -13.46 17.87
C MET A 237 1.44 -14.88 17.66
N LYS A 238 2.32 -15.88 17.85
CA LYS A 238 1.97 -17.31 17.73
C LYS A 238 0.93 -17.74 18.77
N ASN A 239 1.04 -17.23 19.99
CA ASN A 239 0.09 -17.51 21.06
C ASN A 239 -1.30 -16.97 20.71
N CYS A 240 -1.39 -15.74 20.20
CA CYS A 240 -2.65 -15.17 19.74
C CYS A 240 -3.25 -15.97 18.57
N SER A 241 -2.45 -16.31 17.55
CA SER A 241 -2.94 -17.01 16.35
C SER A 241 -3.33 -18.47 16.59
N SER A 242 -2.89 -19.06 17.70
CA SER A 242 -3.26 -20.43 18.10
C SER A 242 -4.40 -20.47 19.11
N LEU A 243 -4.94 -19.31 19.52
CA LEU A 243 -5.97 -19.22 20.55
C LEU A 243 -7.31 -19.77 20.02
N ASP A 244 -7.95 -20.63 20.82
CA ASP A 244 -9.33 -21.08 20.64
C ASP A 244 -10.13 -20.59 21.85
N LEU A 245 -10.91 -19.52 21.65
CA LEU A 245 -11.60 -18.80 22.73
C LEU A 245 -12.94 -18.26 22.21
N GLY A 246 -14.01 -18.39 23.01
CA GLY A 246 -15.36 -17.96 22.63
C GLY A 246 -15.92 -18.67 21.38
N GLY A 247 -15.35 -19.82 20.99
CA GLY A 247 -15.67 -20.53 19.75
C GLY A 247 -14.99 -19.96 18.50
N PHE A 248 -13.99 -19.09 18.65
CA PHE A 248 -13.28 -18.41 17.56
C PHE A 248 -11.80 -18.78 17.51
N LYS A 249 -11.23 -18.79 16.30
CA LYS A 249 -9.85 -19.22 15.99
C LYS A 249 -9.05 -18.23 15.14
N ASP A 250 -9.65 -17.09 14.81
CA ASP A 250 -9.10 -16.00 14.00
C ASP A 250 -8.48 -14.88 14.86
N TRP A 251 -8.07 -15.23 16.07
CA TRP A 251 -7.41 -14.34 17.02
C TRP A 251 -6.03 -13.92 16.52
N ARG A 252 -5.68 -12.65 16.77
CA ARG A 252 -4.37 -12.08 16.40
C ARG A 252 -3.91 -11.07 17.42
N LEU A 253 -2.64 -10.70 17.33
CA LEU A 253 -2.10 -9.59 18.10
C LEU A 253 -2.67 -8.26 17.54
N PRO A 254 -3.15 -7.33 18.37
CA PRO A 254 -3.70 -6.04 17.93
C PRO A 254 -2.60 -5.15 17.36
N ASN A 255 -2.91 -4.36 16.34
CA ASN A 255 -2.02 -3.28 15.93
C ASN A 255 -2.02 -2.15 16.97
N ILE A 256 -1.10 -1.19 16.86
CA ILE A 256 -0.93 -0.15 17.89
C ILE A 256 -2.17 0.74 18.02
N LYS A 257 -2.91 0.99 16.93
CA LYS A 257 -4.14 1.81 16.97
C LYS A 257 -5.28 1.08 17.69
N GLU A 258 -5.39 -0.23 17.49
CA GLU A 258 -6.33 -1.11 18.17
C GLU A 258 -6.00 -1.24 19.65
N LEU A 259 -4.74 -1.53 20.00
CA LEU A 259 -4.29 -1.68 21.38
C LEU A 259 -4.52 -0.39 22.19
N ASN A 260 -4.31 0.77 21.58
CA ASN A 260 -4.56 2.06 22.22
C ASN A 260 -6.05 2.38 22.40
N SER A 261 -6.95 1.72 21.66
CA SER A 261 -8.40 1.99 21.75
C SER A 261 -9.06 1.50 23.05
N ILE A 262 -8.36 0.65 23.80
CA ILE A 262 -8.79 0.15 25.12
C ILE A 262 -8.14 0.92 26.28
N LEU A 263 -7.42 2.02 26.00
CA LEU A 263 -6.96 2.95 27.04
C LEU A 263 -8.14 3.73 27.62
N ASP A 264 -8.09 3.95 28.93
CA ASP A 264 -8.94 4.87 29.67
C ASP A 264 -8.04 6.00 30.20
N LEU A 265 -8.19 7.19 29.64
CA LEU A 265 -7.40 8.36 30.03
C LEU A 265 -7.98 9.14 31.21
N THR A 266 -9.06 8.64 31.84
CA THR A 266 -9.73 9.24 33.01
C THR A 266 -9.26 8.67 34.36
N TYR A 267 -8.05 8.11 34.39
CA TYR A 267 -7.33 7.62 35.59
C TYR A 267 -8.22 7.28 36.80
N SER A 268 -8.79 6.07 36.82
CA SER A 268 -9.55 5.57 37.97
C SER A 268 -8.78 4.46 38.68
N ASP A 269 -8.74 4.50 40.02
CA ASP A 269 -8.17 3.47 40.90
C ASP A 269 -6.71 3.04 40.61
N GLY A 270 -5.89 3.92 40.02
CA GLY A 270 -4.48 3.64 39.71
C GLY A 270 -4.23 2.99 38.35
N TRP A 271 -5.23 2.96 37.47
CA TRP A 271 -5.18 2.28 36.17
C TRP A 271 -5.62 3.21 35.03
N TRP A 272 -5.03 3.00 33.85
CA TRP A 272 -5.34 3.78 32.63
C TRP A 272 -6.04 2.93 31.56
N TYR A 273 -6.85 1.96 31.98
CA TYR A 273 -7.66 1.12 31.09
C TYR A 273 -8.85 0.49 31.83
N TYR A 274 -9.77 -0.10 31.07
CA TYR A 274 -11.06 -0.62 31.55
C TYR A 274 -10.93 -1.93 32.35
N LYS A 275 -10.40 -1.87 33.57
CA LYS A 275 -10.12 -3.04 34.43
C LYS A 275 -11.34 -3.93 34.71
N ASP A 276 -12.54 -3.35 34.77
CA ASP A 276 -13.79 -4.11 34.95
C ASP A 276 -14.03 -5.12 33.81
N PHE A 277 -13.48 -4.86 32.62
CA PHE A 277 -13.59 -5.71 31.44
C PHE A 277 -12.30 -6.45 31.13
N PHE A 278 -11.15 -5.92 31.56
CA PHE A 278 -9.83 -6.48 31.29
C PHE A 278 -9.10 -6.70 32.63
N PRO A 279 -9.42 -7.78 33.37
CA PRO A 279 -8.82 -8.03 34.67
C PRO A 279 -7.30 -8.22 34.57
N ALA A 280 -6.55 -7.55 35.46
CA ALA A 280 -5.09 -7.65 35.59
C ALA A 280 -4.70 -8.60 36.73
N ASP A 281 -5.24 -9.82 36.71
CA ASP A 281 -5.06 -10.76 37.82
C ASP A 281 -3.57 -11.09 38.02
N GLY A 282 -3.06 -10.79 39.23
CA GLY A 282 -1.65 -11.01 39.59
C GLY A 282 -0.66 -10.00 39.01
N LEU A 283 -1.11 -8.95 38.33
CA LEU A 283 -0.25 -7.89 37.79
C LEU A 283 -0.16 -6.70 38.75
N VAL A 284 1.07 -6.21 38.97
CA VAL A 284 1.36 -5.04 39.82
C VAL A 284 2.07 -3.97 38.98
N PRO A 285 1.65 -2.69 39.05
CA PRO A 285 2.38 -1.57 38.43
C PRO A 285 3.86 -1.50 38.88
N PRO A 286 4.80 -0.93 38.10
CA PRO A 286 4.58 -0.02 36.96
C PRO A 286 4.87 -0.60 35.55
N LEU A 287 5.27 -1.86 35.40
CA LEU A 287 5.80 -2.39 34.12
C LEU A 287 4.78 -3.19 33.29
N LEU A 288 3.66 -2.56 32.91
CA LEU A 288 2.60 -3.17 32.12
C LEU A 288 2.64 -2.72 30.65
N HIS A 289 3.74 -3.08 29.98
CA HIS A 289 3.87 -2.89 28.54
C HIS A 289 3.25 -4.07 27.80
N TYR A 290 2.38 -3.78 26.83
CA TYR A 290 1.73 -4.75 25.97
C TYR A 290 2.23 -4.63 24.55
N PHE A 291 2.54 -5.76 23.94
CA PHE A 291 2.90 -5.79 22.54
C PHE A 291 1.72 -5.44 21.63
N SER A 292 1.99 -4.59 20.64
CA SER A 292 1.19 -4.53 19.42
C SER A 292 1.82 -5.39 18.32
N SER A 293 1.12 -5.59 17.21
CA SER A 293 1.63 -6.21 15.99
C SER A 293 2.39 -5.22 15.09
N THR A 294 2.40 -3.92 15.42
CA THR A 294 2.98 -2.85 14.59
C THR A 294 4.49 -2.72 14.84
N PRO A 295 5.36 -3.07 13.88
CA PRO A 295 6.79 -2.87 14.01
C PRO A 295 7.13 -1.37 14.00
N PHE A 296 8.07 -0.96 14.86
CA PHE A 296 8.63 0.39 14.86
C PHE A 296 9.93 0.47 14.06
N GLU A 297 10.65 -0.65 13.94
CA GLU A 297 11.93 -0.75 13.25
C GLU A 297 12.37 -2.23 13.14
N LYS A 298 13.60 -2.45 12.67
CA LYS A 298 14.26 -3.76 12.57
C LYS A 298 14.11 -4.61 13.85
N TYR A 299 14.51 -4.10 15.01
CA TYR A 299 14.51 -4.85 16.29
C TYR A 299 13.40 -4.45 17.25
N TYR A 300 12.60 -3.44 16.90
CA TYR A 300 11.66 -2.80 17.80
C TYR A 300 10.22 -2.91 17.31
N VAL A 301 9.30 -2.95 18.27
CA VAL A 301 7.86 -3.00 18.06
C VAL A 301 7.20 -1.95 18.94
N TRP A 302 6.13 -1.33 18.44
CA TRP A 302 5.32 -0.42 19.23
C TRP A 302 4.61 -1.15 20.37
N VAL A 303 4.61 -0.53 21.54
CA VAL A 303 3.98 -1.05 22.76
C VAL A 303 3.19 0.03 23.47
N THR A 304 2.17 -0.41 24.19
CA THR A 304 1.32 0.47 25.01
C THR A 304 1.58 0.18 26.48
N ASN A 305 1.69 1.24 27.29
CA ASN A 305 1.85 1.13 28.73
C ASN A 305 0.53 1.50 29.44
N PHE A 306 -0.16 0.49 29.97
CA PHE A 306 -1.44 0.69 30.66
C PHE A 306 -1.33 1.22 32.10
N CYS A 307 -0.12 1.34 32.67
CA CYS A 307 0.09 1.95 33.99
C CYS A 307 0.14 3.48 33.96
N PHE A 308 0.47 4.07 32.81
CA PHE A 308 0.68 5.52 32.70
C PHE A 308 -0.11 6.15 31.55
N GLY A 309 -0.86 5.36 30.79
CA GLY A 309 -1.61 5.83 29.62
C GLY A 309 -0.73 6.24 28.42
N TYR A 310 0.59 6.01 28.52
CA TYR A 310 1.53 6.28 27.44
C TYR A 310 1.40 5.21 26.35
N ASP A 311 1.34 5.66 25.11
CA ASP A 311 0.87 4.83 23.99
C ASP A 311 1.72 5.03 22.73
N GLY A 312 3.01 5.31 22.96
CA GLY A 312 4.02 5.61 21.96
C GLY A 312 5.42 5.18 22.36
N TYR A 313 5.53 4.06 23.08
CA TYR A 313 6.81 3.44 23.38
C TYR A 313 7.12 2.35 22.37
N TYR A 314 8.39 2.00 22.27
CA TYR A 314 8.83 0.83 21.54
C TYR A 314 9.65 -0.07 22.45
N ALA A 315 9.55 -1.37 22.21
CA ALA A 315 10.29 -2.38 22.95
C ALA A 315 11.05 -3.30 22.00
N ASN A 316 12.15 -3.87 22.49
CA ASN A 316 12.86 -4.89 21.73
C ASN A 316 11.95 -6.11 21.54
N LYS A 317 11.91 -6.67 20.33
CA LYS A 317 11.09 -7.86 20.00
C LYS A 317 11.42 -9.08 20.88
N LYS A 318 12.58 -9.12 21.52
CA LYS A 318 13.01 -10.19 22.45
C LYS A 318 12.58 -9.96 23.91
N SER A 319 12.07 -8.78 24.26
CA SER A 319 11.67 -8.46 25.63
C SER A 319 10.49 -9.33 26.07
N PRO A 320 10.46 -9.84 27.31
CA PRO A 320 9.33 -10.59 27.85
C PRO A 320 8.21 -9.63 28.29
N LEU A 321 7.29 -9.31 27.38
CA LEU A 321 6.18 -8.38 27.62
C LEU A 321 4.82 -9.08 27.57
N LEU A 322 3.80 -8.38 28.05
CA LEU A 322 2.42 -8.85 28.03
C LEU A 322 1.83 -8.70 26.61
N HIS A 323 0.74 -9.39 26.35
CA HIS A 323 -0.03 -9.28 25.11
C HIS A 323 -1.47 -9.72 25.34
N ARG A 324 -2.35 -9.30 24.44
CA ARG A 324 -3.77 -9.63 24.48
C ARG A 324 -4.24 -9.87 23.05
N ALA A 325 -5.03 -10.90 22.84
CA ALA A 325 -5.56 -11.19 21.51
C ALA A 325 -6.77 -10.32 21.17
N VAL A 326 -6.89 -9.97 19.89
CA VAL A 326 -8.03 -9.28 19.30
C VAL A 326 -8.47 -10.01 18.02
N ARG A 327 -9.73 -9.84 17.63
CA ARG A 327 -10.26 -10.21 16.32
C ARG A 327 -11.27 -9.17 15.84
N ASN A 328 -11.55 -9.17 14.54
CA ASN A 328 -12.59 -8.32 13.96
C ASN A 328 -13.97 -8.99 14.10
N ILE A 329 -15.01 -8.20 14.32
CA ILE A 329 -16.40 -8.63 14.27
C ILE A 329 -16.95 -8.26 12.88
N ASP A 330 -17.56 -9.23 12.18
CA ASP A 330 -18.22 -9.03 10.86
C ASP A 330 -17.31 -8.69 9.66
N VAL A 331 -16.04 -9.07 9.69
CA VAL A 331 -15.18 -9.09 8.49
C VAL A 331 -15.01 -10.56 8.08
N PRO A 332 -15.83 -11.09 7.14
CA PRO A 332 -15.68 -12.47 6.69
C PRO A 332 -14.36 -12.58 5.93
N ASP A 333 -13.51 -13.51 6.37
CA ASP A 333 -12.20 -13.82 5.81
C ASP A 333 -11.26 -12.59 5.65
N LEU A 334 -10.45 -12.33 6.68
CA LEU A 334 -9.18 -11.63 6.52
C LEU A 334 -8.21 -12.49 5.69
N LYS A 335 -8.51 -12.72 4.42
CA LYS A 335 -7.43 -12.96 3.45
C LYS A 335 -6.80 -11.61 3.23
N ALA A 336 -5.62 -11.42 3.79
CA ALA A 336 -4.76 -10.28 3.50
C ALA A 336 -4.76 -10.07 1.97
N PRO A 337 -5.11 -8.88 1.45
CA PRO A 337 -4.90 -8.58 0.05
C PRO A 337 -3.40 -8.62 -0.20
N VAL A 338 -2.93 -9.69 -0.84
CA VAL A 338 -1.51 -9.86 -1.20
C VAL A 338 -1.34 -9.29 -2.59
N PHE A 339 -0.44 -8.31 -2.74
CA PHE A 339 0.02 -7.88 -4.06
C PHE A 339 0.59 -9.09 -4.81
N ARG A 340 0.14 -9.28 -6.05
CA ARG A 340 0.67 -10.30 -6.94
C ARG A 340 0.92 -9.70 -8.31
N ILE A 341 2.04 -10.08 -8.93
CA ILE A 341 2.26 -9.78 -10.35
C ILE A 341 1.25 -10.62 -11.15
N PRO A 342 0.39 -10.00 -11.97
CA PRO A 342 -0.53 -10.74 -12.83
C PRO A 342 0.25 -11.62 -13.82
N SER A 343 -0.28 -12.80 -14.14
CA SER A 343 0.20 -13.65 -15.22
C SER A 343 0.15 -12.91 -16.55
N THR A 344 0.91 -13.44 -17.51
CA THR A 344 0.93 -12.90 -18.88
C THR A 344 -0.26 -13.33 -19.72
N ASN A 345 -1.10 -14.23 -19.20
CA ASN A 345 -2.25 -14.86 -19.88
C ASN A 345 -1.89 -15.70 -21.12
N GLN A 346 -0.61 -15.92 -21.40
CA GLN A 346 -0.16 -16.85 -22.43
C GLN A 346 -0.24 -18.28 -21.90
N LEU A 347 -1.33 -18.99 -22.21
CA LEU A 347 -1.60 -20.36 -21.73
C LEU A 347 -1.09 -21.46 -22.68
N LEU A 348 -0.75 -21.09 -23.92
CA LEU A 348 -0.26 -22.02 -24.94
C LEU A 348 1.27 -22.13 -24.92
N CYS A 349 1.78 -23.30 -25.28
CA CYS A 349 3.22 -23.57 -25.45
C CYS A 349 3.53 -23.88 -26.92
N TYR A 350 4.76 -23.61 -27.35
CA TYR A 350 5.16 -23.77 -28.76
C TYR A 350 6.54 -24.43 -28.91
N ASP A 351 6.71 -25.28 -29.93
CA ASP A 351 8.02 -25.82 -30.35
C ASP A 351 8.84 -24.78 -31.14
N ASP A 352 10.10 -25.07 -31.47
CA ASP A 352 11.00 -24.12 -32.13
C ASP A 352 10.56 -23.71 -33.55
N GLU A 353 9.76 -24.54 -34.21
CA GLU A 353 9.11 -24.26 -35.48
C GLU A 353 7.88 -23.35 -35.35
N GLY A 354 7.40 -23.13 -34.12
CA GLY A 354 6.27 -22.29 -33.79
C GLY A 354 4.91 -23.00 -33.83
N ASN A 355 4.90 -24.33 -33.90
CA ASN A 355 3.68 -25.11 -33.77
C ASN A 355 3.22 -25.08 -32.32
N GLU A 356 1.92 -24.94 -32.11
CA GLU A 356 1.31 -25.13 -30.80
C GLU A 356 1.50 -26.59 -30.36
N ILE A 357 1.96 -26.77 -29.13
CA ILE A 357 2.15 -28.07 -28.50
C ILE A 357 1.33 -28.16 -27.21
N PRO A 358 0.91 -29.37 -26.79
CA PRO A 358 0.33 -29.56 -25.47
C PRO A 358 1.27 -29.04 -24.39
N VAL A 359 0.72 -28.38 -23.36
CA VAL A 359 1.49 -27.84 -22.22
C VAL A 359 2.41 -28.94 -21.66
N PRO A 360 3.75 -28.79 -21.79
CA PRO A 360 4.67 -29.87 -21.44
C PRO A 360 4.63 -30.18 -19.94
N LYS A 361 4.95 -31.41 -19.56
CA LYS A 361 5.15 -31.80 -18.14
C LYS A 361 6.62 -31.62 -17.75
N PRO A 362 6.94 -31.51 -16.44
CA PRO A 362 8.32 -31.52 -15.98
C PRO A 362 9.15 -32.66 -16.60
N GLY A 363 10.37 -32.35 -17.01
CA GLY A 363 11.32 -33.25 -17.68
C GLY A 363 11.05 -33.48 -19.17
N LYS A 364 10.02 -32.84 -19.76
CA LYS A 364 9.77 -32.89 -21.20
C LYS A 364 10.34 -31.64 -21.89
N PRO A 365 10.75 -31.74 -23.18
CA PRO A 365 11.16 -30.58 -23.96
C PRO A 365 10.12 -29.47 -23.87
N PHE A 366 10.59 -28.22 -23.87
CA PHE A 366 9.75 -27.02 -23.82
C PHE A 366 8.99 -26.77 -22.51
N TYR A 367 9.18 -27.61 -21.48
CA TYR A 367 8.67 -27.31 -20.14
C TYR A 367 9.33 -26.03 -19.59
N GLY A 368 8.51 -25.15 -19.02
CA GLY A 368 8.94 -23.91 -18.39
C GLY A 368 8.58 -22.64 -19.16
N GLN A 369 7.86 -22.76 -20.29
CA GLN A 369 7.27 -21.61 -20.99
C GLN A 369 6.20 -20.93 -20.14
N ALA A 370 5.76 -19.73 -20.54
CA ALA A 370 4.68 -19.01 -19.86
C ALA A 370 3.41 -19.87 -19.69
N GLY A 371 3.04 -20.68 -20.70
CA GLY A 371 1.89 -21.59 -20.63
C GLY A 371 1.99 -22.69 -19.56
N ASN A 372 3.18 -22.96 -19.02
CA ASN A 372 3.35 -23.86 -17.89
C ASN A 372 3.04 -23.19 -16.54
N PHE A 373 2.98 -21.85 -16.48
CA PHE A 373 2.94 -21.08 -15.25
C PHE A 373 1.87 -19.98 -15.30
N ASP A 374 0.63 -20.35 -15.02
CA ASP A 374 -0.44 -19.37 -14.76
C ASP A 374 -0.64 -19.19 -13.24
N LEU A 375 0.32 -18.51 -12.61
CA LEU A 375 0.41 -18.44 -11.15
C LEU A 375 -0.62 -17.47 -10.56
N ASN A 376 -0.89 -16.36 -11.25
CA ASN A 376 -1.82 -15.31 -10.84
C ASN A 376 -2.61 -14.81 -12.06
N PRO A 377 -3.60 -15.58 -12.55
CA PRO A 377 -4.37 -15.18 -13.73
C PRO A 377 -4.84 -13.73 -13.64
N VAL A 378 -4.85 -13.02 -14.77
CA VAL A 378 -5.40 -11.66 -14.80
C VAL A 378 -6.84 -11.70 -14.28
N SER A 379 -7.14 -10.84 -13.30
CA SER A 379 -8.41 -10.88 -12.58
C SER A 379 -8.92 -9.47 -12.41
N PHE A 380 -10.06 -9.19 -13.03
CA PHE A 380 -10.60 -7.85 -13.15
C PHE A 380 -12.05 -7.79 -12.68
N THR A 381 -12.39 -6.71 -11.96
CA THR A 381 -13.76 -6.38 -11.56
C THR A 381 -14.21 -5.11 -12.25
N LYS A 382 -15.36 -5.18 -12.93
CA LYS A 382 -15.99 -4.03 -13.58
C LYS A 382 -16.67 -3.13 -12.55
N LEU A 383 -16.43 -1.83 -12.64
CA LEU A 383 -16.97 -0.84 -11.70
C LEU A 383 -17.72 0.27 -12.43
N ARG A 384 -18.85 0.69 -11.85
CA ARG A 384 -19.56 1.93 -12.20
C ARG A 384 -19.02 3.11 -11.41
N SER A 385 -19.47 4.31 -11.79
CA SER A 385 -19.21 5.53 -11.00
C SER A 385 -19.62 5.34 -9.53
N GLY A 386 -18.77 5.78 -8.60
CA GLY A 386 -18.90 5.58 -7.15
C GLY A 386 -18.35 4.24 -6.65
N GLY A 387 -17.74 3.43 -7.52
CA GLY A 387 -17.06 2.18 -7.13
C GLY A 387 -17.96 0.96 -6.94
N GLY A 388 -19.23 1.03 -7.34
CA GLY A 388 -20.14 -0.12 -7.30
C GLY A 388 -19.74 -1.21 -8.31
N VAL A 389 -19.79 -2.48 -7.90
CA VAL A 389 -19.50 -3.62 -8.77
C VAL A 389 -20.59 -3.82 -9.82
N LEU A 390 -20.19 -4.15 -11.05
CA LEU A 390 -21.05 -4.43 -12.18
C LEU A 390 -21.03 -5.92 -12.56
N ASP A 391 -22.05 -6.34 -13.29
CA ASP A 391 -22.07 -7.65 -13.95
C ASP A 391 -20.90 -7.79 -14.94
N LYS A 392 -20.41 -9.01 -15.12
CA LYS A 392 -19.28 -9.32 -16.04
C LYS A 392 -19.54 -8.90 -17.48
N ASN A 393 -20.79 -8.87 -17.92
CA ASN A 393 -21.18 -8.49 -19.29
C ASN A 393 -21.45 -6.99 -19.43
N ALA A 394 -21.31 -6.20 -18.35
CA ALA A 394 -21.51 -4.76 -18.40
C ALA A 394 -20.49 -4.09 -19.34
N ASP A 395 -20.95 -3.04 -20.01
CA ASP A 395 -20.25 -2.25 -21.00
C ASP A 395 -20.42 -0.76 -20.69
N TRP A 396 -19.93 0.10 -21.59
CA TRP A 396 -20.03 1.55 -21.43
C TRP A 396 -21.48 2.03 -21.20
N ASN A 397 -22.45 1.46 -21.92
CA ASN A 397 -23.85 1.86 -21.90
C ASN A 397 -24.59 1.40 -20.63
N SER A 398 -24.17 0.28 -20.06
CA SER A 398 -24.69 -0.25 -18.78
C SER A 398 -23.93 0.27 -17.55
N GLY A 399 -23.03 1.23 -17.74
CA GLY A 399 -22.44 2.05 -16.68
C GLY A 399 -20.99 1.73 -16.32
N LEU A 400 -20.29 0.91 -17.09
CA LEU A 400 -18.85 0.66 -16.91
C LEU A 400 -18.06 1.96 -17.05
N ARG A 401 -17.25 2.29 -16.04
CA ARG A 401 -16.35 3.46 -16.06
C ARG A 401 -14.94 3.13 -15.61
N MET A 402 -14.77 2.08 -14.82
CA MET A 402 -13.49 1.70 -14.23
C MET A 402 -13.36 0.19 -14.13
N VAL A 403 -12.13 -0.29 -14.03
CA VAL A 403 -11.80 -1.70 -13.84
C VAL A 403 -10.82 -1.82 -12.67
N LYS A 404 -11.17 -2.60 -11.66
CA LYS A 404 -10.23 -2.96 -10.58
C LYS A 404 -9.46 -4.21 -10.97
N ASP A 405 -8.14 -4.14 -10.87
CA ASP A 405 -7.25 -5.30 -10.91
C ASP A 405 -7.16 -5.91 -9.51
N GLU A 406 -7.63 -7.15 -9.37
CA GLU A 406 -7.65 -7.87 -8.10
C GLU A 406 -6.27 -8.39 -7.66
N ASN A 407 -5.30 -8.46 -8.57
CA ASN A 407 -3.93 -8.90 -8.25
C ASN A 407 -3.10 -7.73 -7.70
N THR A 408 -3.22 -6.55 -8.30
CA THR A 408 -2.43 -5.37 -7.92
C THR A 408 -3.17 -4.42 -6.97
N GLY A 409 -4.50 -4.49 -6.94
CA GLY A 409 -5.37 -3.54 -6.23
C GLY A 409 -5.50 -2.18 -6.93
N LEU A 410 -4.93 -2.03 -8.13
CA LEU A 410 -5.05 -0.84 -8.94
C LEU A 410 -6.46 -0.74 -9.52
N ILE A 411 -6.98 0.48 -9.64
CA ILE A 411 -8.22 0.75 -10.37
C ILE A 411 -7.86 1.60 -11.57
N TRP A 412 -8.23 1.09 -12.73
CA TRP A 412 -7.96 1.65 -14.04
C TRP A 412 -9.17 2.37 -14.58
N GLU A 413 -8.89 3.47 -15.25
CA GLU A 413 -9.87 4.21 -16.03
C GLU A 413 -10.28 3.40 -17.27
N VAL A 414 -11.57 3.29 -17.56
CA VAL A 414 -12.06 2.78 -18.85
C VAL A 414 -12.25 3.95 -19.80
N LYS A 415 -11.64 3.90 -20.99
CA LYS A 415 -11.75 4.94 -22.01
C LYS A 415 -13.16 5.04 -22.57
N SER A 416 -13.61 6.25 -22.89
CA SER A 416 -14.92 6.50 -23.49
C SER A 416 -14.91 6.26 -25.00
N PRO A 417 -15.96 5.64 -25.58
CA PRO A 417 -16.17 5.59 -27.02
C PRO A 417 -16.72 6.89 -27.62
N ASN A 418 -17.13 7.86 -26.80
CA ASN A 418 -17.88 9.04 -27.26
C ASN A 418 -16.97 10.27 -27.43
N PRO A 419 -16.86 10.85 -28.64
CA PRO A 419 -16.15 12.10 -28.85
C PRO A 419 -16.67 13.23 -27.94
N GLY A 420 -15.77 13.96 -27.31
CA GLY A 420 -16.09 15.06 -26.40
C GLY A 420 -16.19 14.67 -24.92
N ASP A 421 -16.24 13.37 -24.61
CA ASP A 421 -16.02 12.92 -23.23
C ASP A 421 -14.57 13.23 -22.81
N ILE A 422 -14.39 13.60 -21.55
CA ILE A 422 -13.07 13.96 -20.99
C ILE A 422 -12.02 12.87 -21.19
N ASN A 423 -12.47 11.62 -21.22
CA ASN A 423 -11.67 10.44 -21.39
C ASN A 423 -11.92 9.74 -22.72
N PHE A 424 -12.24 10.48 -23.77
CA PHE A 424 -12.40 9.92 -25.09
C PHE A 424 -11.17 9.09 -25.50
N SER A 425 -11.41 7.91 -26.08
CA SER A 425 -10.37 6.96 -26.50
C SER A 425 -9.49 7.49 -27.63
N GLY A 426 -10.00 8.44 -28.43
CA GLY A 426 -9.29 9.04 -29.54
C GLY A 426 -8.35 10.20 -29.17
N ASP A 427 -8.39 10.70 -27.93
CA ASP A 427 -7.59 11.86 -27.53
C ASP A 427 -6.13 11.50 -27.27
N LYS A 428 -5.22 12.39 -27.72
CA LYS A 428 -3.77 12.28 -27.56
C LYS A 428 -3.22 13.51 -26.88
N TYR A 429 -2.15 13.32 -26.12
CA TYR A 429 -1.50 14.35 -25.30
C TYR A 429 0.01 14.22 -25.43
N THR A 430 0.70 15.36 -25.47
CA THR A 430 2.13 15.40 -25.22
C THR A 430 2.41 15.11 -23.75
N TRP A 431 3.65 14.76 -23.41
CA TRP A 431 3.98 14.33 -22.05
C TRP A 431 3.75 15.44 -21.00
N ILE A 432 3.99 16.70 -21.35
CA ILE A 432 3.76 17.84 -20.45
C ILE A 432 2.27 18.11 -20.21
N GLU A 433 1.42 17.72 -21.15
CA GLU A 433 -0.03 17.89 -21.06
C GLU A 433 -0.71 16.81 -20.21
N LEU A 434 -0.04 15.68 -19.93
CA LEU A 434 -0.64 14.56 -19.21
C LEU A 434 -1.17 14.98 -17.83
N GLN A 435 -0.38 15.75 -17.09
CA GLN A 435 -0.79 16.18 -15.76
C GLN A 435 -1.86 17.27 -15.86
N GLU A 436 -1.58 18.39 -16.51
CA GLU A 436 -2.41 19.60 -16.45
C GLU A 436 -3.67 19.50 -17.33
N ASN A 437 -3.57 18.85 -18.49
CA ASN A 437 -4.65 18.83 -19.49
C ASN A 437 -5.49 17.55 -19.46
N TYR A 438 -4.98 16.47 -18.87
CA TYR A 438 -5.70 15.20 -18.76
C TYR A 438 -6.02 14.85 -17.31
N ILE A 439 -5.03 14.48 -16.50
CA ILE A 439 -5.24 14.00 -15.12
C ILE A 439 -5.94 15.05 -14.26
N ASP A 440 -5.49 16.31 -14.29
CA ASP A 440 -6.10 17.41 -13.54
C ASP A 440 -7.56 17.62 -13.95
N LYS A 441 -7.91 17.46 -15.23
CA LYS A 441 -9.32 17.53 -15.67
C LYS A 441 -10.10 16.32 -15.17
N LEU A 442 -9.55 15.11 -15.27
CA LEU A 442 -10.20 13.86 -14.88
C LEU A 442 -10.57 13.94 -13.38
N ASN A 443 -9.62 14.38 -12.57
CA ASN A 443 -9.80 14.63 -11.14
C ASN A 443 -10.78 15.78 -10.86
N LYS A 444 -10.69 16.90 -11.60
CA LYS A 444 -11.64 18.01 -11.47
C LYS A 444 -13.08 17.61 -11.79
N SER A 445 -13.28 16.63 -12.67
CA SER A 445 -14.60 16.09 -12.99
C SER A 445 -15.09 15.01 -12.00
N SER A 446 -14.26 14.64 -11.01
CA SER A 446 -14.46 13.48 -10.14
C SER A 446 -14.83 12.24 -10.95
N TYR A 447 -14.09 11.97 -12.04
CA TYR A 447 -14.40 10.88 -12.96
C TYR A 447 -14.53 9.56 -12.22
N GLY A 448 -15.65 8.85 -12.46
CA GLY A 448 -15.94 7.60 -11.75
C GLY A 448 -16.25 7.75 -10.26
N GLY A 449 -16.51 8.97 -9.78
CA GLY A 449 -16.75 9.28 -8.36
C GLY A 449 -15.46 9.57 -7.57
N PHE A 450 -14.39 9.91 -8.26
CA PHE A 450 -13.02 9.80 -7.77
C PHE A 450 -12.10 10.86 -8.36
N ASP A 451 -11.11 11.33 -7.59
CA ASP A 451 -10.28 12.48 -7.97
C ASP A 451 -8.79 12.41 -7.57
N ASP A 452 -8.29 11.21 -7.28
CA ASP A 452 -6.87 10.83 -7.10
C ASP A 452 -6.30 10.06 -8.29
N TRP A 453 -6.89 10.22 -9.48
CA TRP A 453 -6.33 9.66 -10.69
C TRP A 453 -4.93 10.22 -10.92
N ARG A 454 -4.04 9.35 -11.38
CA ARG A 454 -2.65 9.68 -11.66
C ARG A 454 -2.19 9.01 -12.95
N ILE A 455 -1.11 9.55 -13.50
CA ILE A 455 -0.39 8.92 -14.60
C ILE A 455 0.23 7.61 -14.05
N PRO A 456 -0.01 6.45 -14.69
CA PRO A 456 0.60 5.19 -14.29
C PRO A 456 2.11 5.19 -14.55
N ASN A 457 2.88 4.40 -13.81
CA ASN A 457 4.23 4.02 -14.23
C ASN A 457 4.17 2.89 -15.28
N LYS A 458 5.32 2.58 -15.91
CA LYS A 458 5.46 1.63 -17.01
C LYS A 458 5.04 0.23 -16.57
N GLU A 459 5.36 -0.18 -15.35
CA GLU A 459 5.06 -1.52 -14.84
C GLU A 459 3.60 -1.66 -14.40
N GLU A 460 2.98 -0.59 -13.93
CA GLU A 460 1.52 -0.53 -13.76
C GLU A 460 0.82 -0.73 -15.10
N LEU A 461 1.19 0.01 -16.15
CA LEU A 461 0.62 -0.22 -17.50
C LEU A 461 0.87 -1.64 -18.01
N ARG A 462 2.06 -2.20 -17.73
CA ARG A 462 2.39 -3.58 -18.12
C ARG A 462 1.53 -4.59 -17.39
N SER A 463 1.08 -4.32 -16.17
CA SER A 463 0.31 -5.28 -15.36
C SER A 463 -0.99 -5.73 -16.06
N ILE A 464 -1.60 -4.87 -16.88
CA ILE A 464 -2.82 -5.17 -17.64
C ILE A 464 -2.58 -5.75 -19.04
N VAL A 465 -1.33 -5.87 -19.47
CA VAL A 465 -0.99 -6.42 -20.79
C VAL A 465 -1.31 -7.91 -20.85
N ASP A 466 -1.92 -8.34 -21.95
CA ASP A 466 -2.20 -9.72 -22.29
C ASP A 466 -1.29 -10.19 -23.43
N TYR A 467 -0.43 -11.17 -23.15
CA TYR A 467 0.54 -11.73 -24.09
C TYR A 467 0.04 -13.01 -24.79
N SER A 468 -1.26 -13.32 -24.74
CA SER A 468 -1.86 -14.45 -25.47
C SER A 468 -1.94 -14.24 -26.99
N GLY A 469 -1.66 -13.02 -27.47
CA GLY A 469 -1.68 -12.66 -28.89
C GLY A 469 -2.86 -11.80 -29.32
N LEU A 470 -3.57 -11.17 -28.38
CA LEU A 470 -4.64 -10.21 -28.67
C LEU A 470 -4.10 -8.94 -29.37
N LEU A 471 -4.96 -8.31 -30.18
CA LEU A 471 -4.71 -7.00 -30.78
C LEU A 471 -5.90 -6.06 -30.51
N PRO A 472 -5.77 -5.06 -29.62
CA PRO A 472 -4.62 -4.75 -28.76
C PRO A 472 -4.33 -5.87 -27.74
N ALA A 473 -3.11 -5.88 -27.20
CA ALA A 473 -2.60 -6.78 -26.16
C ALA A 473 -3.19 -6.44 -24.77
N VAL A 474 -4.52 -6.32 -24.68
CA VAL A 474 -5.31 -6.04 -23.47
C VAL A 474 -6.67 -6.74 -23.62
N ASP A 475 -7.24 -7.25 -22.54
CA ASP A 475 -8.57 -7.87 -22.57
C ASP A 475 -9.68 -6.83 -22.82
N LYS A 476 -10.22 -6.82 -24.05
CA LYS A 476 -11.32 -5.94 -24.48
C LYS A 476 -12.64 -6.18 -23.77
N ASN A 477 -12.82 -7.29 -23.06
CA ASN A 477 -14.00 -7.46 -22.22
C ASN A 477 -13.99 -6.45 -21.07
N TYR A 478 -12.81 -6.07 -20.56
CA TYR A 478 -12.66 -5.11 -19.47
C TYR A 478 -12.26 -3.71 -19.97
N PHE A 479 -11.47 -3.66 -21.04
CA PHE A 479 -10.97 -2.42 -21.64
C PHE A 479 -11.45 -2.29 -23.11
N PRO A 480 -12.76 -2.12 -23.35
CA PRO A 480 -13.36 -2.24 -24.69
C PRO A 480 -12.81 -1.25 -25.72
N ASP A 481 -12.52 -0.03 -25.28
CA ASP A 481 -12.13 1.09 -26.14
C ASP A 481 -10.62 1.41 -26.10
N ILE A 482 -9.80 0.47 -25.64
CA ILE A 482 -8.34 0.58 -25.78
C ILE A 482 -7.92 0.31 -27.23
N LEU A 483 -7.00 1.13 -27.73
CA LEU A 483 -6.45 1.06 -29.07
C LEU A 483 -5.09 0.34 -29.07
N ALA A 484 -4.73 -0.27 -30.20
CA ALA A 484 -3.44 -0.93 -30.43
C ALA A 484 -2.31 0.09 -30.67
N GLU A 485 -2.11 0.98 -29.70
CA GLU A 485 -1.33 2.20 -29.81
C GLU A 485 -0.40 2.41 -28.61
N PHE A 486 0.40 3.47 -28.62
CA PHE A 486 1.32 3.83 -27.52
C PHE A 486 0.61 4.63 -26.43
N TYR A 487 0.79 4.21 -25.18
CA TYR A 487 0.24 4.84 -23.98
C TYR A 487 1.36 5.29 -23.04
N TRP A 488 1.34 6.58 -22.71
CA TRP A 488 2.34 7.21 -21.83
C TRP A 488 2.35 6.65 -20.41
N SER A 489 3.56 6.46 -19.87
CA SER A 489 3.78 6.37 -18.42
C SER A 489 4.36 7.68 -17.86
N LYS A 490 4.40 7.78 -16.54
CA LYS A 490 5.07 8.89 -15.83
C LYS A 490 6.59 8.79 -15.82
N ASP A 491 7.16 7.72 -16.37
CA ASP A 491 8.60 7.46 -16.25
C ASP A 491 9.36 8.19 -17.36
N VAL A 492 10.48 8.78 -16.98
CA VAL A 492 11.38 9.51 -17.89
C VAL A 492 12.51 8.59 -18.33
N TYR A 493 12.93 8.70 -19.58
CA TYR A 493 14.12 8.00 -20.04
C TYR A 493 15.37 8.68 -19.46
N GLY A 494 15.99 8.06 -18.44
CA GLY A 494 17.18 8.59 -17.76
C GLY A 494 18.37 8.94 -18.65
N ALA A 495 18.59 8.25 -19.78
CA ALA A 495 19.70 8.56 -20.69
C ALA A 495 19.43 9.77 -21.61
N ASP A 496 18.17 10.06 -21.91
CA ASP A 496 17.76 11.29 -22.61
C ASP A 496 16.40 11.75 -22.07
N THR A 497 16.44 12.78 -21.22
CA THR A 497 15.24 13.30 -20.54
C THR A 497 14.19 13.93 -21.46
N GLN A 498 14.52 14.13 -22.75
CA GLN A 498 13.54 14.53 -23.77
C GLN A 498 12.58 13.39 -24.15
N LEU A 499 12.93 12.15 -23.82
CA LEU A 499 12.12 10.96 -24.07
C LEU A 499 11.35 10.55 -22.80
N GLY A 500 10.11 10.10 -22.98
CA GLY A 500 9.27 9.50 -21.93
C GLY A 500 8.99 8.04 -22.24
N TRP A 501 8.78 7.22 -21.22
CA TRP A 501 8.42 5.82 -21.37
C TRP A 501 6.91 5.62 -21.55
N GLY A 502 6.55 4.47 -22.11
CA GLY A 502 5.17 4.00 -22.20
C GLY A 502 5.10 2.55 -22.66
N ILE A 503 3.87 2.04 -22.79
CA ILE A 503 3.58 0.71 -23.34
C ILE A 503 2.86 0.87 -24.67
N TYR A 504 3.34 0.18 -25.69
CA TYR A 504 2.65 0.03 -26.97
C TYR A 504 1.75 -1.21 -26.94
N PHE A 505 0.44 -1.01 -26.81
CA PHE A 505 -0.54 -2.09 -26.70
C PHE A 505 -0.78 -2.84 -28.02
N GLY A 506 -0.12 -2.49 -29.13
CA GLY A 506 -0.15 -3.35 -30.31
C GLY A 506 0.46 -4.74 -30.04
N TYR A 507 1.50 -4.80 -29.19
CA TYR A 507 2.17 -6.06 -28.81
C TYR A 507 2.44 -6.18 -27.32
N GLY A 508 2.29 -5.10 -26.54
CA GLY A 508 2.63 -5.08 -25.11
C GLY A 508 4.11 -4.78 -24.81
N CYS A 509 4.81 -4.06 -25.70
CA CYS A 509 6.21 -3.70 -25.54
C CYS A 509 6.39 -2.32 -24.90
N GLY A 510 7.45 -2.18 -24.09
CA GLY A 510 7.88 -0.93 -23.48
C GLY A 510 8.91 -0.22 -24.35
N ILE A 511 8.58 1.01 -24.74
CA ILE A 511 9.38 1.87 -25.61
C ILE A 511 9.30 3.32 -25.13
N CYS A 512 10.21 4.18 -25.60
CA CYS A 512 10.17 5.61 -25.32
C CYS A 512 10.07 6.45 -26.58
N TYR A 513 9.38 7.59 -26.47
CA TYR A 513 9.21 8.57 -27.55
C TYR A 513 9.47 9.99 -27.04
N LEU A 514 9.68 10.92 -27.97
CA LEU A 514 9.84 12.34 -27.67
C LEU A 514 8.61 12.88 -26.93
N LYS A 515 8.85 13.52 -25.79
CA LYS A 515 7.81 14.11 -24.93
C LYS A 515 6.97 15.18 -25.62
N THR A 516 7.48 15.74 -26.72
CA THR A 516 6.80 16.72 -27.56
C THR A 516 5.79 16.12 -28.54
N GLN A 517 5.77 14.79 -28.70
CA GLN A 517 4.84 14.11 -29.60
C GLN A 517 3.56 13.70 -28.85
N PRO A 518 2.37 13.82 -29.48
CA PRO A 518 1.12 13.47 -28.85
C PRO A 518 0.82 11.96 -28.95
N TYR A 519 0.58 11.32 -27.81
CA TYR A 519 0.16 9.91 -27.73
C TYR A 519 -0.94 9.69 -26.68
N PHE A 520 -1.45 8.46 -26.58
CA PHE A 520 -2.56 8.13 -25.69
C PHE A 520 -2.12 8.03 -24.23
N ILE A 521 -3.09 8.08 -23.33
CA ILE A 521 -2.92 7.90 -21.88
C ILE A 521 -4.16 7.20 -21.32
N MET A 522 -3.93 6.46 -20.22
CA MET A 522 -4.97 5.89 -19.38
C MET A 522 -4.59 6.16 -17.93
N ALA A 523 -5.53 6.66 -17.13
CA ALA A 523 -5.26 6.97 -15.74
C ALA A 523 -5.43 5.73 -14.83
N VAL A 524 -4.73 5.76 -13.70
CA VAL A 524 -4.80 4.73 -12.66
C VAL A 524 -4.96 5.38 -11.28
N ARG A 525 -5.51 4.64 -10.32
CA ARG A 525 -5.55 4.99 -8.89
C ARG A 525 -5.42 3.74 -8.01
N GLY A 526 -5.28 3.92 -6.68
CA GLY A 526 -5.22 2.81 -5.73
C GLY A 526 -3.92 1.97 -5.78
N GLY A 527 -4.04 0.67 -5.46
CA GLY A 527 -2.94 -0.30 -5.40
C GLY A 527 -2.68 -0.86 -4.00
N TYR A 528 -2.52 -2.18 -3.87
CA TYR A 528 -2.09 -2.86 -2.64
C TYR A 528 -0.62 -2.58 -2.31
N ASN A 529 0.22 -2.38 -3.34
CA ASN A 529 1.61 -1.99 -3.18
C ASN A 529 1.93 -0.73 -3.99
N ARG A 530 1.99 0.43 -3.32
CA ARG A 530 2.31 1.72 -3.96
C ARG A 530 3.76 1.86 -4.43
N ALA A 531 4.65 0.91 -4.08
CA ALA A 531 6.02 0.87 -4.57
C ALA A 531 6.16 0.06 -5.86
N PHE A 532 5.10 -0.63 -6.32
CA PHE A 532 5.16 -1.40 -7.57
C PHE A 532 5.46 -0.48 -8.77
N GLY A 533 6.57 -0.74 -9.46
CA GLY A 533 7.04 0.09 -10.56
C GLY A 533 7.69 1.42 -10.13
N ASP A 534 7.78 1.72 -8.84
CA ASP A 534 8.46 2.92 -8.33
C ASP A 534 9.97 2.65 -8.15
N VAL A 535 10.72 3.02 -9.19
CA VAL A 535 12.19 2.94 -9.28
C VAL A 535 12.95 3.57 -8.11
N THR A 536 12.32 4.45 -7.34
CA THR A 536 12.95 5.10 -6.17
C THR A 536 12.72 4.35 -4.85
N LYS A 537 11.84 3.35 -4.85
CA LYS A 537 11.41 2.60 -3.65
C LYS A 537 11.71 1.11 -3.72
N TYR A 538 12.42 0.64 -4.75
CA TYR A 538 12.76 -0.77 -4.86
C TYR A 538 13.60 -1.25 -3.68
N SER A 539 13.26 -2.44 -3.20
CA SER A 539 13.80 -3.04 -1.99
C SER A 539 14.32 -4.45 -2.33
N PHE A 540 15.51 -4.51 -2.92
CA PHE A 540 16.22 -5.77 -3.13
C PHE A 540 17.05 -6.10 -1.89
N LYS A 541 17.20 -7.39 -1.60
CA LYS A 541 18.05 -7.90 -0.53
C LYS A 541 18.94 -9.01 -1.08
N ASP A 542 20.25 -8.84 -0.96
CA ASP A 542 21.20 -9.92 -1.15
C ASP A 542 21.10 -10.91 0.02
N ASN A 543 20.86 -12.18 -0.29
CA ASN A 543 20.72 -13.23 0.71
C ASN A 543 22.08 -13.85 1.11
N GLY A 544 23.17 -13.54 0.40
CA GLY A 544 24.51 -14.05 0.70
C GLY A 544 24.76 -15.50 0.28
N ASP A 545 23.83 -16.11 -0.45
CA ASP A 545 23.84 -17.51 -0.88
C ASP A 545 23.78 -17.66 -2.42
N GLY A 546 24.05 -16.57 -3.15
CA GLY A 546 23.91 -16.51 -4.61
C GLY A 546 22.51 -16.12 -5.09
N THR A 547 21.61 -15.70 -4.20
CA THR A 547 20.25 -15.24 -4.54
C THR A 547 19.95 -13.82 -4.06
N ILE A 548 19.05 -13.13 -4.78
CA ILE A 548 18.54 -11.79 -4.45
C ILE A 548 17.03 -11.86 -4.24
N SER A 549 16.53 -11.40 -3.10
CA SER A 549 15.10 -11.24 -2.85
C SER A 549 14.60 -9.87 -3.31
N ASP A 550 13.53 -9.83 -4.09
CA ASP A 550 12.76 -8.64 -4.41
C ASP A 550 11.59 -8.51 -3.43
N LEU A 551 11.71 -7.60 -2.47
CA LEU A 551 10.72 -7.41 -1.40
C LEU A 551 9.47 -6.64 -1.86
N VAL A 552 9.49 -6.05 -3.06
CA VAL A 552 8.32 -5.39 -3.65
C VAL A 552 7.41 -6.42 -4.32
N THR A 553 8.00 -7.39 -5.02
CA THR A 553 7.25 -8.36 -5.82
C THR A 553 7.08 -9.74 -5.17
N GLY A 554 7.88 -10.05 -4.15
CA GLY A 554 7.93 -11.38 -3.54
C GLY A 554 8.68 -12.41 -4.39
N LEU A 555 9.46 -11.96 -5.39
CA LEU A 555 10.30 -12.81 -6.21
C LEU A 555 11.69 -13.00 -5.60
N MET A 556 12.32 -14.13 -5.91
CA MET A 556 13.73 -14.39 -5.62
C MET A 556 14.44 -14.74 -6.92
N TRP A 557 15.58 -14.09 -7.14
CA TRP A 557 16.34 -14.11 -8.37
C TRP A 557 17.69 -14.77 -8.15
N MET A 558 18.18 -15.47 -9.18
CA MET A 558 19.60 -15.83 -9.25
C MET A 558 20.43 -14.55 -9.36
N LYS A 559 21.47 -14.43 -8.51
CA LYS A 559 22.34 -13.25 -8.46
C LYS A 559 23.31 -13.20 -9.63
N GLU A 560 23.97 -14.33 -9.89
CA GLU A 560 25.01 -14.47 -10.89
C GLU A 560 24.45 -14.56 -12.32
N GLU A 561 25.31 -14.30 -13.28
CA GLU A 561 24.96 -14.32 -14.70
C GLU A 561 24.82 -15.75 -15.27
N THR A 562 23.96 -15.91 -16.28
CA THR A 562 23.75 -17.16 -17.01
C THR A 562 24.51 -17.23 -18.35
N PRO A 563 24.78 -18.44 -18.86
CA PRO A 563 25.32 -18.60 -20.22
C PRO A 563 24.33 -18.14 -21.30
N PHE A 564 24.87 -17.82 -22.48
CA PHE A 564 24.07 -17.50 -23.66
C PHE A 564 23.50 -18.78 -24.28
N LEU A 565 22.20 -19.01 -24.08
CA LEU A 565 21.51 -20.21 -24.54
C LEU A 565 20.33 -19.87 -25.45
N ASN A 566 19.94 -20.82 -26.30
CA ASN A 566 18.65 -20.76 -26.96
C ASN A 566 17.52 -20.92 -25.94
N GLN A 567 16.29 -20.57 -26.31
CA GLN A 567 15.19 -20.57 -25.35
C GLN A 567 14.95 -21.97 -24.76
N LEU A 568 14.96 -23.02 -25.58
CA LEU A 568 14.77 -24.40 -25.12
C LEU A 568 15.82 -24.84 -24.08
N ASP A 569 17.09 -24.54 -24.29
CA ASP A 569 18.17 -24.92 -23.39
C ASP A 569 18.21 -24.04 -22.14
N ALA A 570 17.80 -22.77 -22.25
CA ALA A 570 17.62 -21.89 -21.09
C ALA A 570 16.45 -22.34 -20.20
N LEU A 571 15.35 -22.84 -20.79
CA LEU A 571 14.25 -23.46 -20.04
C LEU A 571 14.72 -24.69 -19.26
N LYS A 572 15.46 -25.60 -19.92
CA LYS A 572 16.07 -26.78 -19.28
C LYS A 572 17.04 -26.40 -18.17
N PHE A 573 17.86 -25.36 -18.40
CA PHE A 573 18.79 -24.87 -17.37
C PHE A 573 18.04 -24.46 -16.11
N CYS A 574 16.98 -23.66 -16.24
CA CYS A 574 16.18 -23.22 -15.10
C CYS A 574 15.55 -24.40 -14.35
N GLU A 575 14.98 -25.37 -15.08
CA GLU A 575 14.35 -26.56 -14.49
C GLU A 575 15.35 -27.43 -13.69
N GLN A 576 16.60 -27.49 -14.14
CA GLN A 576 17.65 -28.31 -13.52
C GLN A 576 18.44 -27.55 -12.44
N LEU A 577 18.19 -26.25 -12.25
CA LEU A 577 18.94 -25.42 -11.33
C LEU A 577 18.64 -25.82 -9.87
N ASP A 578 19.68 -26.20 -9.14
CA ASP A 578 19.70 -26.33 -7.69
C ASP A 578 20.59 -25.22 -7.13
N LEU A 579 19.96 -24.16 -6.61
CA LEU A 579 20.64 -22.98 -6.09
C LEU A 579 20.04 -22.58 -4.75
N ALA A 580 20.92 -22.35 -3.76
CA ALA A 580 20.56 -22.05 -2.38
C ALA A 580 19.58 -23.07 -1.74
N GLY A 581 19.64 -24.34 -2.18
CA GLY A 581 18.76 -25.41 -1.70
C GLY A 581 17.35 -25.40 -2.33
N TYR A 582 17.11 -24.56 -3.33
CA TYR A 582 15.85 -24.47 -4.06
C TYR A 582 15.96 -25.10 -5.45
N LYS A 583 14.91 -25.80 -5.86
CA LYS A 583 14.78 -26.54 -7.13
C LYS A 583 13.57 -26.14 -7.96
N ASP A 584 12.84 -25.11 -7.52
CA ASP A 584 11.64 -24.58 -8.19
C ASP A 584 11.96 -23.32 -9.01
N TRP A 585 13.20 -23.20 -9.50
CA TRP A 585 13.64 -22.14 -10.39
C TRP A 585 13.01 -22.29 -11.78
N ARG A 586 12.69 -21.15 -12.38
CA ARG A 586 12.12 -21.08 -13.73
C ARG A 586 12.61 -19.84 -14.47
N MET A 587 12.42 -19.84 -15.78
CA MET A 587 12.62 -18.62 -16.56
C MET A 587 11.54 -17.60 -16.19
N PRO A 588 11.88 -16.30 -16.04
CA PRO A 588 10.93 -15.28 -15.69
C PRO A 588 9.99 -14.99 -16.85
N SER A 589 8.75 -14.64 -16.56
CA SER A 589 7.84 -14.08 -17.57
C SER A 589 8.20 -12.63 -17.88
N MET A 590 7.60 -12.08 -18.94
CA MET A 590 7.78 -10.68 -19.34
C MET A 590 7.38 -9.69 -18.27
N LYS A 591 6.40 -10.01 -17.42
CA LYS A 591 5.97 -9.14 -16.32
C LYS A 591 6.88 -9.22 -15.10
N GLU A 592 7.74 -10.23 -15.03
CA GLU A 592 8.67 -10.43 -13.92
C GLU A 592 10.06 -9.89 -14.26
N VAL A 593 10.61 -10.22 -15.43
CA VAL A 593 11.97 -9.79 -15.82
C VAL A 593 12.10 -8.26 -15.92
N THR A 594 11.00 -7.54 -16.13
CA THR A 594 11.00 -6.08 -16.17
C THR A 594 11.05 -5.45 -14.78
N THR A 595 10.72 -6.17 -13.71
CA THR A 595 10.73 -5.63 -12.34
C THR A 595 12.14 -5.42 -11.79
N ILE A 596 13.15 -6.03 -12.43
CA ILE A 596 14.57 -5.80 -12.11
C ILE A 596 15.20 -4.65 -12.90
N LEU A 597 14.42 -3.96 -13.74
CA LEU A 597 14.86 -2.76 -14.45
C LEU A 597 14.96 -1.57 -13.51
N ASN A 598 16.02 -0.76 -13.68
CA ASN A 598 16.15 0.54 -13.03
C ASN A 598 16.12 1.65 -14.09
N LEU A 599 15.05 2.45 -14.10
CA LEU A 599 14.85 3.51 -15.10
C LEU A 599 15.56 4.83 -14.78
N ASN A 600 16.21 4.95 -13.62
CA ASN A 600 16.78 6.19 -13.10
C ASN A 600 18.31 6.35 -13.30
N PHE A 601 19.01 5.37 -13.90
CA PHE A 601 20.47 5.41 -13.92
C PHE A 601 21.06 6.19 -15.11
N LYS A 602 21.98 7.11 -14.78
CA LYS A 602 22.67 8.01 -15.72
C LYS A 602 23.80 7.35 -16.53
N ASP A 603 24.20 6.12 -16.18
CA ASP A 603 25.35 5.42 -16.78
C ASP A 603 24.98 4.57 -18.01
N GLY A 604 23.72 4.62 -18.47
CA GLY A 604 23.26 3.79 -19.60
C GLY A 604 23.08 2.30 -19.28
N LEU A 605 22.99 1.93 -17.99
CA LEU A 605 22.67 0.58 -17.52
C LEU A 605 21.30 0.59 -16.84
N TRP A 606 20.40 -0.29 -17.27
CA TRP A 606 18.98 -0.21 -16.90
C TRP A 606 18.54 -1.34 -15.97
N TYR A 607 19.42 -1.80 -15.08
CA TYR A 607 19.14 -2.83 -14.09
C TYR A 607 19.81 -2.48 -12.76
N HIS A 608 19.39 -3.15 -11.68
CA HIS A 608 19.95 -2.95 -10.34
C HIS A 608 21.36 -3.56 -10.20
N LYS A 609 22.39 -2.94 -10.80
CA LYS A 609 23.77 -3.45 -10.89
C LYS A 609 24.43 -3.82 -9.56
N GLU A 610 24.03 -3.16 -8.48
CA GLU A 610 24.50 -3.42 -7.12
C GLU A 610 24.08 -4.81 -6.62
N TYR A 611 22.91 -5.29 -7.05
CA TYR A 611 22.36 -6.59 -6.67
C TYR A 611 22.65 -7.66 -7.72
N PHE A 612 22.89 -7.24 -8.96
CA PHE A 612 23.02 -8.10 -10.11
C PHE A 612 24.39 -7.89 -10.79
N PRO A 613 25.50 -8.26 -10.13
CA PRO A 613 26.83 -8.02 -10.67
C PRO A 613 27.07 -8.79 -11.97
N ASN A 614 28.04 -8.35 -12.77
CA ASN A 614 28.50 -9.02 -13.99
C ASN A 614 27.45 -9.19 -15.10
N THR A 615 26.33 -8.48 -15.01
CA THR A 615 25.24 -8.55 -15.98
C THR A 615 25.71 -8.12 -17.38
N GLN A 616 25.51 -9.00 -18.36
CA GLN A 616 25.97 -8.88 -19.74
C GLN A 616 25.03 -8.00 -20.58
N ILE A 617 25.47 -6.78 -20.88
CA ILE A 617 24.71 -5.82 -21.69
C ILE A 617 25.17 -5.72 -23.15
N MET A 618 26.24 -6.43 -23.54
CA MET A 618 26.82 -6.41 -24.89
C MET A 618 26.94 -7.84 -25.45
N PRO A 619 26.79 -8.07 -26.77
CA PRO A 619 26.62 -7.05 -27.82
C PRO A 619 25.16 -6.57 -28.01
N GLN A 620 24.15 -7.29 -27.48
CA GLN A 620 22.74 -6.91 -27.66
C GLN A 620 21.97 -6.62 -26.35
N GLY A 621 22.42 -7.13 -25.20
CA GLY A 621 21.83 -6.84 -23.89
C GLY A 621 20.42 -7.39 -23.62
N PHE A 622 19.85 -8.23 -24.50
CA PHE A 622 18.55 -8.88 -24.30
C PHE A 622 18.65 -10.09 -23.38
N TYR A 623 17.68 -10.22 -22.48
CA TYR A 623 17.48 -11.34 -21.57
C TYR A 623 16.18 -12.05 -21.90
N TRP A 624 16.21 -13.38 -21.99
CA TRP A 624 15.01 -14.16 -22.28
C TRP A 624 13.95 -14.02 -21.19
N ALA A 625 12.71 -13.90 -21.65
CA ALA A 625 11.52 -14.25 -20.89
C ALA A 625 10.95 -15.59 -21.38
N SER A 626 10.13 -16.21 -20.55
CA SER A 626 9.44 -17.48 -20.85
C SER A 626 8.31 -17.33 -21.87
N ASN A 627 7.95 -16.10 -22.23
CA ASN A 627 6.92 -15.79 -23.22
C ASN A 627 7.42 -15.96 -24.66
N THR A 628 6.50 -16.36 -25.54
CA THR A 628 6.73 -16.45 -26.99
C THR A 628 5.87 -15.46 -27.77
N TYR A 629 6.24 -15.15 -29.00
CA TYR A 629 5.46 -14.33 -29.93
C TYR A 629 5.34 -15.03 -31.28
N GLY A 630 4.10 -15.19 -31.76
CA GLY A 630 3.82 -15.89 -33.03
C GLY A 630 4.41 -17.30 -33.10
N GLY A 631 4.56 -17.97 -31.94
CA GLY A 631 5.17 -19.31 -31.79
C GLY A 631 6.68 -19.39 -32.00
N THR A 632 7.26 -18.59 -32.89
CA THR A 632 8.65 -18.72 -33.37
C THR A 632 9.65 -17.75 -32.73
N PHE A 633 9.18 -16.65 -32.15
CA PHE A 633 10.01 -15.64 -31.49
C PHE A 633 9.91 -15.77 -29.98
N GLY A 634 11.00 -15.49 -29.27
CA GLY A 634 10.99 -15.35 -27.82
C GLY A 634 10.87 -13.87 -27.44
N TRP A 635 10.18 -13.60 -26.34
CA TRP A 635 10.21 -12.27 -25.74
C TRP A 635 11.47 -12.07 -24.90
N GLY A 636 11.93 -10.83 -24.81
CA GLY A 636 13.00 -10.48 -23.90
C GLY A 636 13.03 -9.01 -23.51
N THR A 637 13.83 -8.73 -22.50
CA THR A 637 14.07 -7.37 -22.00
C THR A 637 15.52 -6.99 -22.23
N ASN A 638 15.74 -5.79 -22.77
CA ASN A 638 17.05 -5.25 -23.05
C ASN A 638 17.56 -4.42 -21.86
N PHE A 639 18.58 -4.91 -21.16
CA PHE A 639 19.17 -4.23 -20.00
C PHE A 639 20.14 -3.09 -20.38
N GLN A 640 20.51 -2.97 -21.65
CA GLN A 640 21.31 -1.85 -22.17
C GLN A 640 20.46 -0.60 -22.42
N PHE A 641 19.20 -0.76 -22.84
CA PHE A 641 18.34 0.37 -23.20
C PHE A 641 17.04 0.46 -22.39
N GLY A 642 16.74 -0.54 -21.57
CA GLY A 642 15.47 -0.64 -20.83
C GLY A 642 14.25 -0.98 -21.70
N TYR A 643 14.45 -1.14 -23.01
CA TYR A 643 13.43 -1.59 -23.96
C TYR A 643 13.08 -3.05 -23.71
N ASP A 644 11.88 -3.42 -24.07
CA ASP A 644 11.43 -4.80 -24.01
C ASP A 644 10.54 -5.11 -25.21
N GLY A 645 10.55 -6.36 -25.67
CA GLY A 645 9.97 -6.70 -26.96
C GLY A 645 10.25 -8.14 -27.40
N TYR A 646 9.54 -8.60 -28.41
CA TYR A 646 9.85 -9.84 -29.14
C TYR A 646 11.13 -9.72 -30.01
N TYR A 647 11.77 -8.54 -30.01
CA TYR A 647 13.02 -8.27 -30.74
C TYR A 647 14.24 -9.05 -30.23
N ALA A 648 14.09 -9.85 -29.15
CA ALA A 648 15.07 -10.85 -28.77
C ALA A 648 15.25 -11.95 -29.85
N GLY A 649 14.46 -11.94 -30.93
CA GLY A 649 14.71 -12.75 -32.11
C GLY A 649 14.10 -14.14 -32.05
N LYS A 650 14.46 -15.00 -33.02
CA LYS A 650 13.96 -16.38 -33.08
C LYS A 650 14.39 -17.14 -31.82
N LYS A 651 13.58 -18.09 -31.35
CA LYS A 651 13.90 -18.92 -30.16
C LYS A 651 15.23 -19.67 -30.25
N THR A 652 15.75 -19.87 -31.46
CA THR A 652 17.05 -20.46 -31.75
C THR A 652 18.24 -19.53 -31.53
N GLY A 653 18.02 -18.22 -31.38
CA GLY A 653 19.03 -17.23 -31.01
C GLY A 653 19.56 -17.49 -29.60
N LYS A 654 20.77 -17.02 -29.27
CA LYS A 654 21.39 -17.26 -27.96
C LYS A 654 21.45 -15.99 -27.14
N TYR A 655 20.80 -15.97 -25.99
CA TYR A 655 20.74 -14.83 -25.09
C TYR A 655 20.87 -15.29 -23.62
N PRO A 656 21.37 -14.42 -22.73
CA PRO A 656 21.30 -14.67 -21.30
C PRO A 656 19.84 -14.62 -20.81
N PHE A 657 19.64 -15.04 -19.57
CA PHE A 657 18.35 -15.07 -18.88
C PHE A 657 18.59 -14.99 -17.38
N ARG A 658 17.54 -14.80 -16.57
CA ARG A 658 17.72 -14.70 -15.12
C ARG A 658 16.72 -15.57 -14.38
N PRO A 659 17.11 -16.76 -13.93
CA PRO A 659 16.23 -17.66 -13.19
C PRO A 659 15.56 -16.96 -12.02
N VAL A 660 14.26 -17.20 -11.88
CA VAL A 660 13.42 -16.63 -10.84
C VAL A 660 12.60 -17.72 -10.16
N ARG A 661 12.22 -17.46 -8.91
CA ARG A 661 11.24 -18.24 -8.16
C ARG A 661 10.38 -17.32 -7.29
N ILE A 662 9.27 -17.84 -6.78
CA ILE A 662 8.43 -17.13 -5.81
C ILE A 662 8.93 -17.44 -4.41
N ILE A 663 9.06 -16.44 -3.56
CA ILE A 663 9.29 -16.63 -2.13
C ILE A 663 7.98 -17.19 -1.55
N LYS A 664 8.02 -18.46 -1.14
CA LYS A 664 6.85 -19.16 -0.62
C LYS A 664 6.52 -18.71 0.78
#